data_AF-A0A3D0D6I2-F1
#
_entry.id   AF-A0A3D0D6I2-F1
#
_cell.length_a   1.000
_cell.length_b   1.000
_cell.length_c   1.000
_cell.angle_alpha   90.00
_cell.angle_beta   90.00
_cell.angle_gamma   90.00
#
_symmetry.space_group_name_H-M   'P 1'
#
loop_
_entity.id
_entity.type
_entity.pdbx_description
1 polymer ?
#
loop_
_entity_poly.entity_id
_entity_poly.type
_entity_poly.pdbx_seq_one_letter_code
_entity_poly.pdbx_strand_id
1 'polypeptide(L)'
;MTMKPIFDACVPRDEILKGELKEDIFAARLKDVVEGKAEDVYRDPATFFENTFPTEGLKILLYEALGRLTGVHPSNKRILRLETSFGGGKTHNLIALYHAANGHLSAETLKGIVPPEFVPSPGAIDVAAVVGTDLDPSNGLQHEDGLRTYTLWGELAYQLGRRAGYALARESDKNRTAPGTALFNELIGIRPTLIMIDEIAEHMRVAQSVPAATGKSDLAEQTVAFLMALLEFVASRSNVVLVFTLAGDDDAFRAETANLRQQLTEARRVTARQEMVITPTGETEVSAIVTHRLFPSLDRTVAEEVAHTYSEAYKRWYEQNVELPQGAVRAEYAADIAQDYPFHPELLNTLNRKTSTIPNFQKTRGALRLLALVVRQLWQQKSANTWLIHPHHVDLAHREIANDLTSRLQRPAFQQVIEADIVSAKKGSQAHGQEIDEAWIAAGKPPYARRVATTVFLHSLSQGIATGVDPADLRLAVLQPGDDPLLIERAVERLEAVAWFFEWDGRRFRFKTEPSLNKIILDEMGMIGHTKAKQELDSRIQNQQVWKSGTFRVVPFPQEAADVDDDARAPKLAIIHYDAATMATGSDEPPELVRKIFDYSGVQGAFRTYKNNVIFLVADGDLIDNMVEVAQRYLAISRIVGDVERMREFPEEQRKKLKKMGEAAELDVRVAITRAYRHLFFPRSDAPQAYSNLAHDLLPSQDQGQASKDQSEVVLRALKLQNKLLTSDEKMLSAAYVRSRAWDRNQESMTAEELRKAFARRMSLPILLDLNQLKKTVKNGVDTGTWVYYDAQAEVGYDHASPPPAIQITDEAILYTPEEAARRQLPIKGKLQPPPGGGDGIERVGGGLEQRCPVCLNPVSQCTCRTVQPQVPLRGEGPPQQAFQRLLDACHDQGVSALAALRIGMEGNQREGAQNLRTLGLVLPQLGRGNYRIELKYSAAFGPGNYVDLNLQLDDTLYKRLKQVTDALAQEASEFYSHFTLHAGFDEGLDLESDQFRTIHEVFTTVGLGRIEVAGEATPTERAAP
;
A
#
# COMPACT_ATOMS: atom_id res chain seq x y z
N MET A 1 -8.83 27.24 -48.96
CA MET A 1 -9.68 28.22 -48.24
C MET A 1 -9.42 28.04 -46.76
N THR A 2 -9.30 29.12 -46.00
CA THR A 2 -9.11 29.06 -44.54
C THR A 2 -10.47 28.81 -43.91
N MET A 3 -10.67 27.68 -43.22
CA MET A 3 -11.94 27.35 -42.56
C MET A 3 -12.30 28.42 -41.52
N LYS A 4 -13.57 28.84 -41.49
CA LYS A 4 -14.07 29.78 -40.48
C LYS A 4 -14.24 29.07 -39.13
N PRO A 5 -13.81 29.67 -38.01
CA PRO A 5 -14.06 29.11 -36.68
C PRO A 5 -15.55 29.20 -36.30
N ILE A 6 -15.98 28.39 -35.34
CA ILE A 6 -17.37 28.38 -34.84
C ILE A 6 -17.83 29.76 -34.33
N PHE A 7 -16.91 30.60 -33.88
CA PHE A 7 -17.20 31.94 -33.36
C PHE A 7 -17.72 32.92 -34.41
N ASP A 8 -17.42 32.66 -35.69
CA ASP A 8 -17.85 33.50 -36.82
C ASP A 8 -19.06 32.88 -37.54
N ALA A 9 -19.30 31.59 -37.37
CA ALA A 9 -20.32 30.81 -38.07
C ALA A 9 -21.55 30.48 -37.20
N CYS A 10 -21.45 30.64 -35.88
CA CYS A 10 -22.54 30.35 -34.94
C CYS A 10 -22.78 31.54 -34.00
N VAL A 11 -24.06 31.76 -33.65
CA VAL A 11 -24.46 32.74 -32.64
C VAL A 11 -25.16 31.98 -31.50
N PRO A 12 -24.53 31.84 -30.31
CA PRO A 12 -25.18 31.30 -29.14
C PRO A 12 -26.27 32.24 -28.62
N ARG A 13 -27.23 31.72 -27.84
CA ARG A 13 -28.22 32.57 -27.15
C ARG A 13 -27.56 33.51 -26.15
N ASP A 14 -28.11 34.72 -26.05
CA ASP A 14 -27.65 35.74 -25.11
C ASP A 14 -27.65 35.28 -23.64
N GLU A 15 -28.67 34.52 -23.23
CA GLU A 15 -28.81 33.98 -21.88
C GLU A 15 -27.64 33.06 -21.49
N ILE A 16 -27.10 32.31 -22.46
CA ILE A 16 -25.94 31.42 -22.28
C ILE A 16 -24.68 32.26 -22.05
N LEU A 17 -24.50 33.31 -22.85
CA LEU A 17 -23.33 34.19 -22.74
C LEU A 17 -23.34 34.98 -21.42
N LYS A 18 -24.52 35.49 -21.01
CA LYS A 18 -24.73 36.20 -19.74
C LYS A 18 -24.62 35.29 -18.51
N GLY A 19 -24.81 33.98 -18.67
CA GLY A 19 -24.78 33.02 -17.56
C GLY A 19 -26.06 33.02 -16.73
N GLU A 20 -27.18 33.41 -17.32
CA GLU A 20 -28.50 33.50 -16.67
C GLU A 20 -29.25 32.15 -16.66
N LEU A 21 -28.58 31.07 -17.06
CA LEU A 21 -29.11 29.71 -17.12
C LEU A 21 -29.51 29.18 -15.74
N LYS A 22 -30.75 29.43 -15.34
CA LYS A 22 -31.36 28.74 -14.20
C LYS A 22 -31.66 27.30 -14.61
N GLU A 23 -31.36 26.35 -13.72
CA GLU A 23 -31.67 24.94 -13.96
C GLU A 23 -33.17 24.77 -14.27
N ASP A 24 -34.04 25.53 -13.60
CA ASP A 24 -35.50 25.46 -13.72
C ASP A 24 -36.06 25.87 -15.09
N ILE A 25 -35.29 26.63 -15.90
CA ILE A 25 -35.64 26.96 -17.30
C ILE A 25 -35.68 25.70 -18.18
N PHE A 26 -35.13 24.57 -17.71
CA PHE A 26 -35.17 23.30 -18.42
C PHE A 26 -36.17 22.29 -17.83
N ALA A 27 -36.85 22.63 -16.74
CA ALA A 27 -37.88 21.79 -16.12
C ALA A 27 -39.27 22.31 -16.49
N ALA A 28 -39.78 21.82 -17.61
CA ALA A 28 -41.14 22.14 -18.03
C ALA A 28 -42.15 21.45 -17.09
N ARG A 29 -43.08 22.22 -16.52
CA ARG A 29 -44.20 21.70 -15.72
C ARG A 29 -45.50 22.01 -16.44
N LEU A 30 -46.20 20.98 -16.90
CA LEU A 30 -47.46 21.14 -17.64
C LEU A 30 -48.49 21.92 -16.81
N LYS A 31 -48.58 21.65 -15.51
CA LYS A 31 -49.49 22.36 -14.59
C LYS A 31 -49.24 23.87 -14.56
N ASP A 32 -47.99 24.29 -14.42
CA ASP A 32 -47.64 25.72 -14.36
C ASP A 32 -48.01 26.43 -15.67
N VAL A 33 -47.91 25.75 -16.82
CA VAL A 33 -48.35 26.28 -18.12
C VAL A 33 -49.87 26.41 -18.16
N VAL A 34 -50.60 25.37 -17.73
CA VAL A 34 -52.07 25.35 -17.70
C VAL A 34 -52.65 26.43 -16.77
N GLU A 35 -51.97 26.70 -15.64
CA GLU A 35 -52.34 27.73 -14.67
C GLU A 35 -51.82 29.13 -15.03
N GLY A 36 -51.03 29.29 -16.11
CA GLY A 36 -50.43 30.56 -16.52
C GLY A 36 -49.31 31.08 -15.61
N LYS A 37 -48.76 30.21 -14.75
CA LYS A 37 -47.71 30.51 -13.76
C LYS A 37 -46.29 30.15 -14.23
N ALA A 38 -46.16 29.46 -15.36
CA ALA A 38 -44.87 29.11 -15.94
C ALA A 38 -44.06 30.35 -16.36
N GLU A 39 -42.73 30.17 -16.44
CA GLU A 39 -41.80 31.15 -17.03
C GLU A 39 -42.17 31.44 -18.50
N ASP A 40 -41.84 32.64 -19.00
CA ASP A 40 -42.25 33.11 -20.33
C ASP A 40 -41.86 32.15 -21.46
N VAL A 41 -40.70 31.51 -21.36
CA VAL A 41 -40.19 30.51 -22.34
C VAL A 41 -41.12 29.29 -22.52
N TYR A 42 -41.94 28.97 -21.52
CA TYR A 42 -42.93 27.90 -21.55
C TYR A 42 -44.36 28.41 -21.59
N ARG A 43 -44.64 29.60 -21.05
CA ARG A 43 -45.98 30.19 -20.97
C ARG A 43 -46.41 30.81 -22.29
N ASP A 44 -45.53 31.54 -22.98
CA ASP A 44 -45.85 32.17 -24.26
C ASP A 44 -45.79 31.13 -25.39
N PRO A 45 -46.90 30.89 -26.12
CA PRO A 45 -46.94 29.88 -27.17
C PRO A 45 -45.91 30.12 -28.29
N ALA A 46 -45.75 31.37 -28.73
CA ALA A 46 -44.85 31.68 -29.86
C ALA A 46 -43.38 31.46 -29.48
N THR A 47 -42.98 31.98 -28.32
CA THR A 47 -41.64 31.80 -27.74
C THR A 47 -41.35 30.31 -27.50
N PHE A 48 -42.33 29.55 -26.98
CA PHE A 48 -42.16 28.12 -26.76
C PHE A 48 -41.86 27.35 -28.06
N PHE A 49 -42.60 27.62 -29.15
CA PHE A 49 -42.38 26.95 -30.43
C PHE A 49 -41.11 27.40 -31.14
N GLU A 50 -40.71 28.67 -31.01
CA GLU A 50 -39.40 29.16 -31.50
C GLU A 50 -38.23 28.40 -30.84
N ASN A 51 -38.39 28.03 -29.56
CA ASN A 51 -37.40 27.30 -28.79
C ASN A 51 -37.54 25.77 -28.87
N THR A 52 -38.52 25.27 -29.62
CA THR A 52 -38.82 23.84 -29.75
C THR A 52 -38.38 23.33 -31.11
N PHE A 53 -37.44 22.39 -31.11
CA PHE A 53 -37.09 21.65 -32.32
C PHE A 53 -38.25 20.71 -32.70
N PRO A 54 -38.74 20.73 -33.95
CA PRO A 54 -39.88 19.92 -34.37
C PRO A 54 -39.45 18.48 -34.63
N THR A 55 -39.36 17.67 -33.56
CA THR A 55 -39.05 16.25 -33.67
C THR A 55 -40.13 15.50 -34.45
N GLU A 56 -39.79 14.40 -35.08
CA GLU A 56 -40.75 13.53 -35.77
C GLU A 56 -41.85 13.05 -34.81
N GLY A 57 -41.50 12.71 -33.56
CA GLY A 57 -42.47 12.35 -32.54
C GLY A 57 -43.46 13.48 -32.20
N LEU A 58 -42.98 14.73 -32.11
CA LEU A 58 -43.83 15.90 -31.88
C LEU A 58 -44.74 16.20 -33.08
N LYS A 59 -44.20 16.11 -34.31
CA LYS A 59 -44.99 16.29 -35.54
C LYS A 59 -46.13 15.27 -35.62
N ILE A 60 -45.84 13.99 -35.38
CA ILE A 60 -46.85 12.92 -35.38
C ILE A 60 -47.91 13.18 -34.31
N LEU A 61 -47.51 13.56 -33.08
CA LEU A 61 -48.45 13.87 -32.00
C LEU A 61 -49.42 15.00 -32.39
N LEU A 62 -48.90 16.12 -32.87
CA LEU A 62 -49.71 17.28 -33.25
C LEU A 62 -50.58 16.96 -34.48
N TYR A 63 -50.04 16.24 -35.46
CA TYR A 63 -50.78 15.83 -36.65
C TYR A 63 -51.98 14.95 -36.30
N GLU A 64 -51.76 13.89 -35.51
CA GLU A 64 -52.82 12.95 -35.11
C GLU A 64 -53.88 13.65 -34.25
N ALA A 65 -53.47 14.39 -33.22
CA ALA A 65 -54.37 15.05 -32.28
C ALA A 65 -55.18 16.18 -32.94
N LEU A 66 -54.51 17.16 -33.55
CA LEU A 66 -55.17 18.35 -34.10
C LEU A 66 -55.99 18.00 -35.35
N GLY A 67 -55.48 17.13 -36.22
CA GLY A 67 -56.22 16.69 -37.40
C GLY A 67 -57.56 16.04 -37.03
N ARG A 68 -57.60 15.29 -35.92
CA ARG A 68 -58.86 14.71 -35.40
C ARG A 68 -59.75 15.76 -34.73
N LEU A 69 -59.20 16.58 -33.84
CA LEU A 69 -59.96 17.55 -33.04
C LEU A 69 -60.61 18.64 -33.92
N THR A 70 -59.93 19.06 -34.98
CA THR A 70 -60.48 20.00 -35.97
C THR A 70 -61.46 19.35 -36.95
N GLY A 71 -61.51 18.02 -37.00
CA GLY A 71 -62.35 17.26 -37.92
C GLY A 71 -61.82 17.17 -39.36
N VAL A 72 -60.62 17.69 -39.64
CA VAL A 72 -59.99 17.63 -40.97
C VAL A 72 -59.61 16.19 -41.33
N HIS A 73 -59.10 15.42 -40.35
CA HIS A 73 -58.82 13.98 -40.48
C HIS A 73 -59.49 13.16 -39.37
N PRO A 74 -60.79 12.84 -39.50
CA PRO A 74 -61.53 12.06 -38.50
C PRO A 74 -61.02 10.63 -38.30
N SER A 75 -60.21 10.12 -39.23
CA SER A 75 -59.59 8.78 -39.18
C SER A 75 -58.32 8.72 -38.33
N ASN A 76 -57.75 9.87 -37.94
CA ASN A 76 -56.57 9.94 -37.08
C ASN A 76 -56.84 9.28 -35.73
N LYS A 77 -55.79 8.83 -35.05
CA LYS A 77 -55.90 8.08 -33.79
C LYS A 77 -56.45 8.96 -32.68
N ARG A 78 -57.22 8.35 -31.79
CA ARG A 78 -57.92 9.04 -30.68
C ARG A 78 -57.29 8.82 -29.32
N ILE A 79 -56.45 7.79 -29.20
CA ILE A 79 -55.75 7.46 -27.97
C ILE A 79 -54.26 7.50 -28.34
N LEU A 80 -53.54 8.48 -27.81
CA LEU A 80 -52.12 8.69 -28.09
C LEU A 80 -51.35 8.46 -26.78
N ARG A 81 -50.44 7.49 -26.80
CA ARG A 81 -49.66 7.13 -25.63
C ARG A 81 -48.22 7.55 -25.84
N LEU A 82 -47.74 8.42 -24.97
CA LEU A 82 -46.35 8.86 -24.98
C LEU A 82 -45.51 7.90 -24.14
N GLU A 83 -44.57 7.22 -24.78
CA GLU A 83 -43.59 6.36 -24.12
C GLU A 83 -42.18 6.87 -24.34
N THR A 84 -41.38 6.85 -23.27
CA THR A 84 -39.97 7.24 -23.33
C THR A 84 -39.08 6.02 -23.47
N SER A 85 -38.34 5.93 -24.57
CA SER A 85 -37.22 5.00 -24.75
C SER A 85 -35.93 5.59 -24.17
N PHE A 86 -35.73 6.90 -24.34
CA PHE A 86 -34.59 7.67 -23.83
C PHE A 86 -35.11 8.91 -23.10
N GLY A 87 -34.75 9.07 -21.82
CA GLY A 87 -35.40 10.01 -20.91
C GLY A 87 -35.45 11.47 -21.40
N GLY A 88 -36.67 11.93 -21.70
CA GLY A 88 -37.02 13.33 -21.96
C GLY A 88 -38.15 13.50 -22.98
N GLY A 89 -38.89 14.61 -22.89
CA GLY A 89 -39.77 15.09 -23.97
C GLY A 89 -41.29 14.87 -23.81
N LYS A 90 -41.78 14.02 -22.88
CA LYS A 90 -43.22 13.77 -22.69
C LYS A 90 -43.99 15.04 -22.31
N THR A 91 -43.63 15.64 -21.18
CA THR A 91 -44.24 16.88 -20.69
C THR A 91 -44.04 18.04 -21.68
N HIS A 92 -42.88 18.10 -22.36
CA HIS A 92 -42.62 19.10 -23.41
C HIS A 92 -43.59 18.95 -24.59
N ASN A 93 -43.83 17.72 -25.05
CA ASN A 93 -44.78 17.42 -26.12
C ASN A 93 -46.23 17.71 -25.69
N LEU A 94 -46.59 17.44 -24.43
CA LEU A 94 -47.90 17.81 -23.89
C LEU A 94 -48.10 19.33 -23.84
N ILE A 95 -47.08 20.10 -23.47
CA ILE A 95 -47.12 21.58 -23.50
C ILE A 95 -47.28 22.09 -24.92
N ALA A 96 -46.54 21.52 -25.88
CA ALA A 96 -46.67 21.86 -27.30
C ALA A 96 -48.10 21.62 -27.80
N LEU A 97 -48.67 20.46 -27.46
CA LEU A 97 -50.05 20.11 -27.81
C LEU A 97 -51.08 21.01 -27.11
N TYR A 98 -50.87 21.34 -25.83
CA TYR A 98 -51.71 22.28 -25.09
C TYR A 98 -51.78 23.64 -25.80
N HIS A 99 -50.62 24.22 -26.12
CA HIS A 99 -50.52 25.51 -26.82
C HIS A 99 -51.16 25.48 -28.19
N ALA A 100 -50.93 24.41 -28.97
CA ALA A 100 -51.52 24.27 -30.29
C ALA A 100 -53.04 24.04 -30.26
N ALA A 101 -53.55 23.25 -29.31
CA ALA A 101 -54.98 22.98 -29.19
C ALA A 101 -55.79 24.19 -28.68
N ASN A 102 -55.19 25.07 -27.88
CA ASN A 102 -55.84 26.29 -27.39
C ASN A 102 -56.06 27.36 -28.47
N GLY A 103 -55.46 27.22 -29.65
CA GLY A 103 -55.75 28.04 -30.84
C GLY A 103 -55.17 29.45 -30.85
N HIS A 104 -54.24 29.78 -29.94
CA HIS A 104 -53.58 31.10 -29.90
C HIS A 104 -52.36 31.21 -30.83
N LEU A 105 -52.00 30.15 -31.55
CA LEU A 105 -50.85 30.12 -32.46
C LEU A 105 -51.26 30.49 -33.89
N SER A 106 -50.34 31.14 -34.60
CA SER A 106 -50.51 31.40 -36.03
C SER A 106 -50.14 30.18 -36.87
N ALA A 107 -50.69 30.07 -38.09
CA ALA A 107 -50.28 29.05 -39.05
C ALA A 107 -48.80 29.15 -39.45
N GLU A 108 -48.20 30.35 -39.38
CA GLU A 108 -46.77 30.53 -39.66
C GLU A 108 -45.90 29.94 -38.53
N THR A 109 -46.34 30.03 -37.27
CA THR A 109 -45.62 29.46 -36.12
C THR A 109 -45.59 27.93 -36.16
N LEU A 110 -46.64 27.29 -36.68
CA LEU A 110 -46.76 25.83 -36.80
C LEU A 110 -46.34 25.29 -38.18
N LYS A 111 -45.77 26.14 -39.03
CA LYS A 111 -45.36 25.80 -40.39
C LYS A 111 -44.28 24.72 -40.37
N GLY A 112 -44.46 23.69 -41.20
CA GLY A 112 -43.55 22.54 -41.25
C GLY A 112 -43.72 21.55 -40.08
N ILE A 113 -44.65 21.82 -39.15
CA ILE A 113 -45.01 20.90 -38.06
C ILE A 113 -46.36 20.24 -38.35
N VAL A 114 -47.39 21.05 -38.66
CA VAL A 114 -48.71 20.58 -39.09
C VAL A 114 -49.23 21.42 -40.27
N PRO A 115 -50.19 20.90 -41.06
CA PRO A 115 -50.87 21.69 -42.10
C PRO A 115 -51.60 22.90 -41.51
N PRO A 116 -51.66 24.05 -42.22
CA PRO A 116 -52.35 25.26 -41.75
C PRO A 116 -53.81 25.06 -41.33
N GLU A 117 -54.51 24.13 -41.98
CA GLU A 117 -55.90 23.77 -41.69
C GLU A 117 -56.11 23.04 -40.36
N PHE A 118 -55.04 22.57 -39.71
CA PHE A 118 -55.11 21.93 -38.39
C PHE A 118 -55.05 22.94 -37.25
N VAL A 119 -54.79 24.21 -37.53
CA VAL A 119 -54.70 25.27 -36.51
C VAL A 119 -56.12 25.64 -36.05
N PRO A 120 -56.50 25.33 -34.80
CA PRO A 120 -57.84 25.61 -34.31
C PRO A 120 -58.00 27.10 -33.97
N SER A 121 -59.22 27.62 -34.06
CA SER A 121 -59.56 28.94 -33.51
C SER A 121 -59.55 28.91 -31.97
N PRO A 122 -59.24 30.02 -31.29
CA PRO A 122 -59.35 30.10 -29.83
C PRO A 122 -60.72 29.64 -29.32
N GLY A 123 -60.71 28.72 -28.36
CA GLY A 123 -61.94 28.16 -27.76
C GLY A 123 -62.70 27.14 -28.61
N ALA A 124 -62.17 26.73 -29.77
CA ALA A 124 -62.78 25.70 -30.61
C ALA A 124 -62.66 24.28 -30.02
N ILE A 125 -61.67 24.05 -29.17
CA ILE A 125 -61.38 22.77 -28.52
C ILE A 125 -61.38 23.00 -27.00
N ASP A 126 -62.10 22.16 -26.26
CA ASP A 126 -61.95 22.11 -24.80
C ASP A 126 -60.69 21.32 -24.44
N VAL A 127 -59.84 21.87 -23.59
CA VAL A 127 -58.60 21.23 -23.18
C VAL A 127 -58.61 20.99 -21.68
N ALA A 128 -58.38 19.75 -21.26
CA ALA A 128 -58.13 19.40 -19.87
C ALA A 128 -56.82 18.63 -19.74
N ALA A 129 -55.99 19.04 -18.79
CA ALA A 129 -54.64 18.54 -18.56
C ALA A 129 -54.45 18.24 -17.07
N VAL A 130 -54.44 16.96 -16.72
CA VAL A 130 -54.30 16.48 -15.35
C VAL A 130 -52.88 15.95 -15.15
N VAL A 131 -52.17 16.45 -14.14
CA VAL A 131 -50.81 16.02 -13.80
C VAL A 131 -50.87 15.17 -12.52
N GLY A 132 -50.51 13.89 -12.63
CA GLY A 132 -50.64 12.91 -11.56
C GLY A 132 -49.84 13.23 -10.30
N THR A 133 -48.65 13.81 -10.44
CA THR A 133 -47.73 14.16 -9.33
C THR A 133 -48.26 15.31 -8.48
N ASP A 134 -49.03 16.21 -9.07
CA ASP A 134 -49.56 17.39 -8.40
C ASP A 134 -50.88 17.12 -7.68
N LEU A 135 -51.51 15.98 -7.97
CA LEU A 135 -52.77 15.57 -7.39
C LEU A 135 -52.53 14.63 -6.20
N ASP A 136 -52.40 15.22 -5.01
CA ASP A 136 -52.32 14.50 -3.74
C ASP A 136 -53.69 13.88 -3.40
N PRO A 137 -53.83 12.55 -3.34
CA PRO A 137 -55.12 11.93 -3.03
C PRO A 137 -55.61 12.15 -1.59
N SER A 138 -54.70 12.46 -0.67
CA SER A 138 -54.99 12.67 0.76
C SER A 138 -55.36 14.12 1.03
N ASN A 139 -54.52 15.05 0.56
CA ASN A 139 -54.73 16.47 0.81
C ASN A 139 -55.60 17.13 -0.26
N GLY A 140 -55.68 16.59 -1.47
CA GLY A 140 -56.40 17.19 -2.59
C GLY A 140 -55.74 18.45 -3.16
N LEU A 141 -56.11 18.80 -4.38
CA LEU A 141 -55.67 19.99 -5.10
C LEU A 141 -56.67 21.13 -4.87
N GLN A 142 -56.19 22.28 -4.39
CA GLN A 142 -57.02 23.45 -4.13
C GLN A 142 -57.03 24.39 -5.34
N HIS A 143 -58.22 24.81 -5.74
CA HIS A 143 -58.48 25.74 -6.83
C HIS A 143 -58.76 27.16 -6.33
N GLU A 144 -58.60 28.15 -7.22
CA GLU A 144 -58.77 29.59 -6.90
C GLU A 144 -60.17 29.93 -6.36
N ASP A 145 -61.19 29.18 -6.79
CA ASP A 145 -62.57 29.35 -6.36
C ASP A 145 -62.89 28.63 -5.02
N GLY A 146 -61.86 28.15 -4.32
CA GLY A 146 -61.97 27.48 -3.02
C GLY A 146 -62.42 26.01 -3.10
N LEU A 147 -62.61 25.47 -4.30
CA LEU A 147 -62.96 24.06 -4.51
C LEU A 147 -61.71 23.18 -4.37
N ARG A 148 -61.90 21.94 -3.88
CA ARG A 148 -60.81 20.97 -3.73
C ARG A 148 -61.16 19.65 -4.41
N THR A 149 -60.26 19.16 -5.27
CA THR A 149 -60.39 17.89 -6.01
C THR A 149 -59.39 16.86 -5.44
N TYR A 150 -59.73 15.57 -5.46
CA TYR A 150 -58.88 14.52 -4.85
C TYR A 150 -58.48 13.43 -5.83
N THR A 151 -59.16 13.33 -6.97
CA THR A 151 -59.07 12.21 -7.91
C THR A 151 -58.91 12.70 -9.34
N LEU A 152 -58.30 11.88 -10.23
CA LEU A 152 -58.08 12.28 -11.63
C LEU A 152 -59.39 12.66 -12.33
N TRP A 153 -60.48 11.97 -12.03
CA TRP A 153 -61.80 12.29 -12.59
C TRP A 153 -62.43 13.53 -11.99
N GLY A 154 -62.26 13.78 -10.69
CA GLY A 154 -62.72 15.00 -10.04
C GLY A 154 -62.03 16.24 -10.62
N GLU A 155 -60.72 16.12 -10.83
CA GLU A 155 -59.91 17.17 -11.47
C GLU A 155 -60.29 17.38 -12.93
N LEU A 156 -60.41 16.31 -13.71
CA LEU A 156 -60.87 16.37 -15.11
C LEU A 156 -62.25 17.04 -15.24
N ALA A 157 -63.19 16.69 -14.35
CA ALA A 157 -64.52 17.28 -14.31
C ALA A 157 -64.49 18.77 -13.96
N TYR A 158 -63.63 19.17 -13.02
CA TYR A 158 -63.44 20.58 -12.69
C TYR A 158 -62.81 21.37 -13.86
N GLN A 159 -61.80 20.83 -14.55
CA GLN A 159 -61.18 21.55 -15.66
C GLN A 159 -62.14 21.74 -16.85
N LEU A 160 -62.93 20.72 -17.19
CA LEU A 160 -63.86 20.77 -18.34
C LEU A 160 -65.13 21.59 -18.09
N GLY A 161 -65.59 21.71 -16.83
CA GLY A 161 -66.87 22.36 -16.51
C GLY A 161 -66.87 23.26 -15.28
N ARG A 162 -65.71 23.54 -14.69
CA ARG A 162 -65.53 24.29 -13.42
C ARG A 162 -66.42 23.72 -12.33
N ARG A 163 -67.10 24.56 -11.53
CA ARG A 163 -68.01 24.12 -10.45
C ARG A 163 -69.15 23.25 -10.95
N ALA A 164 -69.70 23.52 -12.15
CA ALA A 164 -70.80 22.75 -12.71
C ALA A 164 -70.35 21.34 -13.11
N GLY A 165 -69.18 21.23 -13.75
CA GLY A 165 -68.57 19.96 -14.09
C GLY A 165 -68.19 19.14 -12.84
N TYR A 166 -67.55 19.77 -11.85
CA TYR A 166 -67.23 19.10 -10.59
C TYR A 166 -68.48 18.59 -9.85
N ALA A 167 -69.61 19.32 -9.90
CA ALA A 167 -70.85 18.89 -9.26
C ALA A 167 -71.31 17.51 -9.76
N LEU A 168 -71.07 17.17 -11.03
CA LEU A 168 -71.38 15.86 -11.61
C LEU A 168 -70.50 14.74 -11.05
N ALA A 169 -69.24 15.04 -10.73
CA ALA A 169 -68.26 14.08 -10.21
C ALA A 169 -68.12 14.10 -8.67
N ARG A 170 -68.80 15.03 -7.97
CA ARG A 170 -68.57 15.35 -6.56
C ARG A 170 -68.63 14.14 -5.62
N GLU A 171 -69.64 13.31 -5.78
CA GLU A 171 -69.81 12.13 -4.92
C GLU A 171 -68.76 11.06 -5.23
N SER A 172 -68.41 10.86 -6.50
CA SER A 172 -67.33 9.95 -6.92
C SER A 172 -65.95 10.42 -6.44
N ASP A 173 -65.67 11.73 -6.50
CA ASP A 173 -64.41 12.34 -6.05
C ASP A 173 -64.25 12.22 -4.52
N LYS A 174 -65.28 12.57 -3.73
CA LYS A 174 -65.25 12.43 -2.27
C LYS A 174 -65.14 10.98 -1.80
N ASN A 175 -65.87 10.08 -2.44
CA ASN A 175 -65.89 8.66 -2.07
C ASN A 175 -64.69 7.90 -2.64
N ARG A 176 -63.88 8.54 -3.49
CA ARG A 176 -62.73 7.93 -4.18
C ARG A 176 -63.13 6.67 -4.96
N THR A 177 -64.31 6.70 -5.58
CA THR A 177 -64.88 5.60 -6.36
C THR A 177 -64.98 6.01 -7.82
N ALA A 178 -64.49 5.17 -8.72
CA ALA A 178 -64.43 5.46 -10.14
C ALA A 178 -65.83 5.74 -10.73
N PRO A 179 -66.01 6.83 -11.49
CA PRO A 179 -67.25 7.07 -12.22
C PRO A 179 -67.34 6.20 -13.48
N GLY A 180 -68.56 5.89 -13.92
CA GLY A 180 -68.80 5.22 -15.21
C GLY A 180 -68.82 6.19 -16.40
N THR A 181 -69.01 5.65 -17.61
CA THR A 181 -69.00 6.41 -18.88
C THR A 181 -70.10 7.49 -18.98
N ALA A 182 -71.17 7.38 -18.19
CA ALA A 182 -72.26 8.37 -18.13
C ALA A 182 -71.77 9.77 -17.72
N LEU A 183 -70.78 9.85 -16.82
CA LEU A 183 -70.19 11.13 -16.40
C LEU A 183 -69.59 11.88 -17.60
N PHE A 184 -68.80 11.20 -18.43
CA PHE A 184 -68.15 11.82 -19.58
C PHE A 184 -69.13 12.22 -20.68
N ASN A 185 -70.22 11.44 -20.86
CA ASN A 185 -71.29 11.79 -21.80
C ASN A 185 -71.92 13.15 -21.47
N GLU A 186 -72.17 13.41 -20.18
CA GLU A 186 -72.76 14.66 -19.70
C GLU A 186 -71.74 15.81 -19.67
N LEU A 187 -70.48 15.53 -19.30
CA LEU A 187 -69.42 16.52 -19.17
C LEU A 187 -68.92 17.07 -20.53
N ILE A 188 -68.76 16.21 -21.53
CA ILE A 188 -68.09 16.55 -22.81
C ILE A 188 -69.10 16.81 -23.94
N GLY A 189 -70.20 16.04 -23.99
CA GLY A 189 -71.22 16.19 -25.02
C GLY A 189 -70.69 15.95 -26.44
N ILE A 190 -70.88 16.95 -27.33
CA ILE A 190 -70.47 16.92 -28.74
C ILE A 190 -69.32 17.90 -29.06
N ARG A 191 -68.75 18.56 -28.06
CA ARG A 191 -67.65 19.52 -28.28
C ARG A 191 -66.34 18.77 -28.54
N PRO A 192 -65.47 19.25 -29.47
CA PRO A 192 -64.13 18.71 -29.60
C PRO A 192 -63.37 18.87 -28.28
N THR A 193 -62.79 17.77 -27.78
CA THR A 193 -62.15 17.79 -26.46
C THR A 193 -60.83 17.03 -26.48
N LEU A 194 -59.78 17.71 -26.01
CA LEU A 194 -58.47 17.15 -25.72
C LEU A 194 -58.36 16.86 -24.23
N ILE A 195 -58.10 15.60 -23.88
CA ILE A 195 -57.81 15.16 -22.52
C ILE A 195 -56.35 14.74 -22.46
N MET A 196 -55.59 15.33 -21.55
CA MET A 196 -54.19 14.99 -21.31
C MET A 196 -54.02 14.51 -19.86
N ILE A 197 -53.34 13.38 -19.67
CA ILE A 197 -53.01 12.86 -18.35
C ILE A 197 -51.51 12.59 -18.28
N ASP A 198 -50.79 13.42 -17.51
CA ASP A 198 -49.36 13.27 -17.28
C ASP A 198 -49.09 12.50 -15.97
N GLU A 199 -47.93 11.83 -15.91
CA GLU A 199 -47.40 11.02 -14.82
C GLU A 199 -48.40 10.12 -14.07
N ILE A 200 -49.15 9.29 -14.82
CA ILE A 200 -50.12 8.34 -14.23
C ILE A 200 -49.43 7.36 -13.26
N ALA A 201 -48.24 6.88 -13.61
CA ALA A 201 -47.52 5.88 -12.80
C ALA A 201 -47.16 6.41 -11.40
N GLU A 202 -46.79 7.68 -11.30
CA GLU A 202 -46.48 8.33 -10.01
C GLU A 202 -47.74 8.51 -9.16
N HIS A 203 -48.85 8.92 -9.77
CA HIS A 203 -50.13 9.03 -9.07
C HIS A 203 -50.57 7.68 -8.47
N MET A 204 -50.43 6.60 -9.24
CA MET A 204 -50.78 5.24 -8.81
C MET A 204 -50.02 4.81 -7.55
N ARG A 205 -48.75 5.20 -7.40
CA ARG A 205 -47.92 4.88 -6.23
C ARG A 205 -48.51 5.46 -4.95
N VAL A 206 -48.92 6.73 -4.99
CA VAL A 206 -49.52 7.40 -3.83
C VAL A 206 -50.95 6.90 -3.60
N ALA A 207 -51.70 6.62 -4.67
CA ALA A 207 -53.07 6.12 -4.61
C ALA A 207 -53.22 4.75 -3.94
N GLN A 208 -52.23 3.85 -4.05
CA GLN A 208 -52.24 2.54 -3.37
C GLN A 208 -52.33 2.64 -1.85
N SER A 209 -51.84 3.74 -1.27
CA SER A 209 -51.84 3.96 0.18
C SER A 209 -53.18 4.53 0.69
N VAL A 210 -54.15 4.74 -0.20
CA VAL A 210 -55.39 5.45 0.11
C VAL A 210 -56.60 4.53 -0.14
N PRO A 211 -57.32 4.12 0.92
CA PRO A 211 -58.48 3.26 0.76
C PRO A 211 -59.64 4.01 0.08
N ALA A 212 -60.40 3.31 -0.76
CA ALA A 212 -61.68 3.78 -1.27
C ALA A 212 -62.74 3.77 -0.15
N ALA A 213 -63.84 4.51 -0.31
CA ALA A 213 -64.87 4.67 0.73
C ALA A 213 -65.49 3.35 1.24
N THR A 214 -65.45 2.28 0.44
CA THR A 214 -65.97 0.96 0.83
C THR A 214 -64.98 0.11 1.64
N GLY A 215 -63.70 0.51 1.69
CA GLY A 215 -62.61 -0.24 2.32
C GLY A 215 -62.26 -1.58 1.66
N LYS A 216 -62.93 -1.94 0.56
CA LYS A 216 -62.75 -3.21 -0.18
C LYS A 216 -61.73 -3.12 -1.32
N SER A 217 -61.34 -1.90 -1.68
CA SER A 217 -60.38 -1.55 -2.72
C SER A 217 -59.61 -0.30 -2.31
N ASP A 218 -58.53 -0.02 -3.02
CA ASP A 218 -57.78 1.24 -2.90
C ASP A 218 -58.06 2.18 -4.08
N LEU A 219 -57.59 3.43 -3.98
CA LEU A 219 -57.75 4.41 -5.04
C LEU A 219 -56.99 4.04 -6.32
N ALA A 220 -55.91 3.25 -6.24
CA ALA A 220 -55.18 2.82 -7.43
C ALA A 220 -56.03 1.85 -8.28
N GLU A 221 -56.69 0.87 -7.66
CA GLU A 221 -57.65 -0.02 -8.31
C GLU A 221 -58.82 0.77 -8.93
N GLN A 222 -59.32 1.79 -8.22
CA GLN A 222 -60.36 2.68 -8.77
C GLN A 222 -59.86 3.54 -9.93
N THR A 223 -58.60 3.99 -9.89
CA THR A 223 -57.98 4.74 -10.98
C THR A 223 -57.87 3.90 -12.24
N VAL A 224 -57.55 2.60 -12.11
CA VAL A 224 -57.55 1.66 -13.24
C VAL A 224 -58.96 1.53 -13.82
N ALA A 225 -59.98 1.35 -12.98
CA ALA A 225 -61.38 1.28 -13.43
C ALA A 225 -61.81 2.57 -14.15
N PHE A 226 -61.41 3.73 -13.64
CA PHE A 226 -61.63 5.02 -14.30
C PHE A 226 -60.94 5.09 -15.67
N LEU A 227 -59.67 4.70 -15.78
CA LEU A 227 -58.94 4.71 -17.04
C LEU A 227 -59.57 3.78 -18.07
N MET A 228 -60.06 2.60 -17.66
CA MET A 228 -60.81 1.70 -18.54
C MET A 228 -62.08 2.35 -19.07
N ALA A 229 -62.88 2.96 -18.19
CA ALA A 229 -64.11 3.66 -18.59
C ALA A 229 -63.82 4.87 -19.50
N LEU A 230 -62.76 5.63 -19.22
CA LEU A 230 -62.33 6.76 -20.04
C LEU A 230 -61.87 6.31 -21.43
N LEU A 231 -61.06 5.25 -21.51
CA LEU A 231 -60.59 4.68 -22.78
C LEU A 231 -61.77 4.18 -23.62
N GLU A 232 -62.74 3.50 -23.02
CA GLU A 232 -63.96 3.06 -23.70
C GLU A 232 -64.80 4.25 -24.22
N PHE A 233 -64.99 5.29 -23.38
CA PHE A 233 -65.69 6.49 -23.80
C PHE A 233 -64.99 7.15 -25.00
N VAL A 234 -63.68 7.40 -24.92
CA VAL A 234 -62.91 8.01 -26.01
C VAL A 234 -62.98 7.13 -27.26
N ALA A 235 -62.90 5.80 -27.11
CA ALA A 235 -63.05 4.82 -28.18
C ALA A 235 -64.41 4.88 -28.91
N SER A 236 -65.44 5.45 -28.28
CA SER A 236 -66.77 5.63 -28.88
C SER A 236 -66.97 7.01 -29.53
N ARG A 237 -66.04 7.96 -29.36
CA ARG A 237 -66.19 9.36 -29.80
C ARG A 237 -65.33 9.70 -31.02
N SER A 238 -65.89 10.49 -31.94
CA SER A 238 -65.21 10.96 -33.16
C SER A 238 -64.35 12.20 -32.93
N ASN A 239 -64.69 12.99 -31.92
CA ASN A 239 -64.22 14.35 -31.66
C ASN A 239 -63.44 14.49 -30.34
N VAL A 240 -63.10 13.38 -29.68
CA VAL A 240 -62.33 13.37 -28.42
C VAL A 240 -60.97 12.71 -28.66
N VAL A 241 -59.92 13.33 -28.16
CA VAL A 241 -58.55 12.80 -28.14
C VAL A 241 -58.07 12.68 -26.70
N LEU A 242 -57.55 11.51 -26.34
CA LEU A 242 -56.87 11.25 -25.08
C LEU A 242 -55.37 11.10 -25.35
N VAL A 243 -54.56 11.89 -24.65
CA VAL A 243 -53.11 11.74 -24.62
C VAL A 243 -52.67 11.42 -23.21
N PHE A 244 -51.87 10.37 -23.02
CA PHE A 244 -51.36 10.06 -21.68
C PHE A 244 -49.94 9.53 -21.71
N THR A 245 -49.25 9.70 -20.59
CA THR A 245 -47.85 9.28 -20.42
C THR A 245 -47.75 8.00 -19.61
N LEU A 246 -46.81 7.14 -19.99
CA LEU A 246 -46.32 6.06 -19.15
C LEU A 246 -44.79 6.15 -19.04
N ALA A 247 -44.23 5.67 -17.92
CA ALA A 247 -42.78 5.60 -17.75
C ALA A 247 -42.17 4.55 -18.69
N GLY A 248 -40.88 4.71 -19.02
CA GLY A 248 -40.16 3.70 -19.81
C GLY A 248 -39.76 2.48 -18.97
N ASP A 249 -39.25 1.43 -19.62
CA ASP A 249 -38.72 0.25 -18.93
C ASP A 249 -37.41 0.51 -18.17
N ASP A 250 -36.80 1.68 -18.32
CA ASP A 250 -35.57 2.10 -17.62
C ASP A 250 -35.80 3.17 -16.54
N ASP A 251 -37.06 3.38 -16.16
CA ASP A 251 -37.47 4.40 -15.19
C ASP A 251 -37.50 3.86 -13.74
N ALA A 252 -37.43 4.76 -12.76
CA ALA A 252 -37.48 4.41 -11.33
C ALA A 252 -38.80 3.70 -10.93
N PHE A 253 -39.86 3.91 -11.72
CA PHE A 253 -41.22 3.40 -11.51
C PHE A 253 -41.55 2.20 -12.41
N ARG A 254 -40.54 1.39 -12.71
CA ARG A 254 -40.65 0.19 -13.56
C ARG A 254 -41.76 -0.76 -13.11
N ALA A 255 -41.85 -1.06 -11.81
CA ALA A 255 -42.77 -2.07 -11.28
C ALA A 255 -44.23 -1.60 -11.36
N GLU A 256 -44.49 -0.34 -11.03
CA GLU A 256 -45.80 0.30 -11.11
C GLU A 256 -46.26 0.42 -12.56
N THR A 257 -45.35 0.80 -13.45
CA THR A 257 -45.63 0.91 -14.89
C THR A 257 -45.92 -0.46 -15.51
N ALA A 258 -45.14 -1.49 -15.15
CA ALA A 258 -45.37 -2.85 -15.61
C ALA A 258 -46.73 -3.38 -15.12
N ASN A 259 -47.08 -3.13 -13.85
CA ASN A 259 -48.36 -3.51 -13.27
C ASN A 259 -49.53 -2.80 -13.98
N LEU A 260 -49.45 -1.47 -14.16
CA LEU A 260 -50.47 -0.70 -14.87
C LEU A 260 -50.62 -1.16 -16.33
N ARG A 261 -49.51 -1.42 -17.04
CA ARG A 261 -49.55 -2.00 -18.40
C ARG A 261 -50.25 -3.35 -18.41
N GLN A 262 -49.98 -4.21 -17.44
CA GLN A 262 -50.61 -5.53 -17.31
C GLN A 262 -52.11 -5.39 -17.06
N GLN A 263 -52.53 -4.53 -16.13
CA GLN A 263 -53.94 -4.31 -15.81
C GLN A 263 -54.72 -3.69 -16.97
N LEU A 264 -54.10 -2.80 -17.75
CA LEU A 264 -54.70 -2.21 -18.95
C LEU A 264 -54.68 -3.14 -20.18
N THR A 265 -54.07 -4.33 -20.10
CA THR A 265 -53.95 -5.26 -21.24
C THR A 265 -55.32 -5.76 -21.75
N GLU A 266 -56.31 -5.89 -20.88
CA GLU A 266 -57.67 -6.28 -21.29
C GLU A 266 -58.38 -5.16 -22.07
N ALA A 267 -58.31 -3.92 -21.58
CA ALA A 267 -58.83 -2.73 -22.26
C ALA A 267 -58.12 -2.46 -23.60
N ARG A 268 -56.83 -2.81 -23.70
CA ARG A 268 -56.05 -2.74 -24.94
C ARG A 268 -56.60 -3.65 -26.03
N ARG A 269 -57.16 -4.82 -25.71
CA ARG A 269 -57.75 -5.69 -26.77
C ARG A 269 -58.91 -5.01 -27.49
N VAL A 270 -59.66 -4.14 -26.79
CA VAL A 270 -60.79 -3.38 -27.31
C VAL A 270 -60.32 -2.10 -28.04
N THR A 271 -59.23 -1.49 -27.58
CA THR A 271 -58.76 -0.16 -28.04
C THR A 271 -57.52 -0.20 -28.94
N ALA A 272 -56.87 -1.36 -29.14
CA ALA A 272 -55.59 -1.50 -29.87
C ALA A 272 -55.59 -0.94 -31.30
N ARG A 273 -56.75 -0.96 -32.00
CA ARG A 273 -56.84 -0.37 -33.36
C ARG A 273 -56.81 1.16 -33.35
N GLN A 274 -57.06 1.77 -32.20
CA GLN A 274 -57.35 3.19 -32.01
C GLN A 274 -56.27 3.89 -31.17
N GLU A 275 -55.43 3.11 -30.50
CA GLU A 275 -54.23 3.53 -29.78
C GLU A 275 -53.03 3.66 -30.74
N MET A 276 -52.22 4.70 -30.55
CA MET A 276 -50.89 4.84 -31.15
C MET A 276 -49.87 5.16 -30.08
N VAL A 277 -48.73 4.46 -30.14
CA VAL A 277 -47.57 4.73 -29.28
C VAL A 277 -46.66 5.69 -30.00
N ILE A 278 -46.32 6.79 -29.35
CA ILE A 278 -45.43 7.82 -29.89
C ILE A 278 -44.22 7.91 -28.97
N THR A 279 -43.04 7.80 -29.56
CA THR A 279 -41.78 8.13 -28.91
C THR A 279 -41.48 9.61 -29.16
N PRO A 280 -41.44 10.48 -28.12
CA PRO A 280 -41.32 11.93 -28.28
C PRO A 280 -40.10 12.40 -29.08
N THR A 281 -38.97 11.69 -28.95
CA THR A 281 -37.68 12.04 -29.55
C THR A 281 -36.96 10.78 -30.01
N GLY A 282 -36.51 10.75 -31.26
CA GLY A 282 -35.62 9.70 -31.77
C GLY A 282 -34.16 9.89 -31.37
N GLU A 283 -33.36 8.81 -31.37
CA GLU A 283 -31.92 8.86 -31.02
C GLU A 283 -31.12 9.81 -31.93
N THR A 284 -31.50 9.93 -33.21
CA THR A 284 -30.83 10.76 -34.21
C THR A 284 -31.19 12.25 -34.12
N GLU A 285 -32.18 12.62 -33.29
CA GLU A 285 -32.68 14.01 -33.20
C GLU A 285 -32.08 14.77 -32.01
N VAL A 286 -31.33 14.08 -31.13
CA VAL A 286 -30.78 14.68 -29.91
C VAL A 286 -29.81 15.82 -30.24
N SER A 287 -28.94 15.65 -31.24
CA SER A 287 -27.98 16.68 -31.66
C SER A 287 -28.67 17.92 -32.22
N ALA A 288 -29.72 17.73 -33.02
CA ALA A 288 -30.51 18.81 -33.57
C ALA A 288 -31.26 19.59 -32.47
N ILE A 289 -31.82 18.90 -31.48
CA ILE A 289 -32.47 19.53 -30.32
C ILE A 289 -31.46 20.37 -29.51
N VAL A 290 -30.30 19.80 -29.22
CA VAL A 290 -29.25 20.49 -28.45
C VAL A 290 -28.76 21.72 -29.20
N THR A 291 -28.50 21.58 -30.50
CA THR A 291 -28.05 22.70 -31.34
C THR A 291 -29.11 23.80 -31.41
N HIS A 292 -30.37 23.46 -31.66
CA HIS A 292 -31.49 24.43 -31.70
C HIS A 292 -31.69 25.17 -30.38
N ARG A 293 -31.47 24.49 -29.25
CA ARG A 293 -31.57 25.13 -27.93
C ARG A 293 -30.40 26.06 -27.64
N LEU A 294 -29.19 25.75 -28.11
CA LEU A 294 -28.00 26.53 -27.78
C LEU A 294 -27.69 27.65 -28.78
N PHE A 295 -28.04 27.46 -30.07
CA PHE A 295 -27.70 28.34 -31.17
C PHE A 295 -28.94 28.76 -31.97
N PRO A 296 -29.45 30.00 -31.81
CA PRO A 296 -30.54 30.54 -32.62
C PRO A 296 -30.17 30.69 -34.10
N SER A 297 -28.88 30.87 -34.42
CA SER A 297 -28.40 31.02 -35.79
C SER A 297 -27.07 30.31 -35.99
N LEU A 298 -26.97 29.58 -37.11
CA LEU A 298 -25.75 28.91 -37.56
C LEU A 298 -25.70 28.87 -39.10
N ASP A 299 -24.50 28.98 -39.65
CA ASP A 299 -24.25 28.91 -41.09
C ASP A 299 -24.10 27.45 -41.55
N ARG A 300 -25.13 26.93 -42.23
CA ARG A 300 -25.15 25.55 -42.75
C ARG A 300 -24.14 25.31 -43.88
N THR A 301 -23.78 26.35 -44.64
CA THR A 301 -22.76 26.22 -45.69
C THR A 301 -21.39 25.99 -45.06
N VAL A 302 -21.09 26.69 -43.95
CA VAL A 302 -19.86 26.44 -43.18
C VAL A 302 -19.86 25.04 -42.57
N ALA A 303 -21.02 24.55 -42.10
CA ALA A 303 -21.13 23.17 -41.58
C ALA A 303 -20.73 22.12 -42.64
N GLU A 304 -21.19 22.27 -43.88
CA GLU A 304 -20.82 21.40 -45.01
C GLU A 304 -19.32 21.50 -45.36
N GLU A 305 -18.75 22.72 -45.39
CA GLU A 305 -17.32 22.93 -45.63
C GLU A 305 -16.43 22.27 -44.55
N VAL A 306 -16.83 22.39 -43.28
CA VAL A 306 -16.12 21.78 -42.14
C VAL A 306 -16.23 20.26 -42.23
N ALA A 307 -17.41 19.71 -42.47
CA ALA A 307 -17.62 18.27 -42.64
C ALA A 307 -16.76 17.69 -43.77
N HIS A 308 -16.70 18.36 -44.91
CA HIS A 308 -15.85 17.97 -46.02
C HIS A 308 -14.37 17.98 -45.64
N THR A 309 -13.90 19.05 -44.98
CA THR A 309 -12.49 19.17 -44.60
C THR A 309 -12.05 18.11 -43.59
N TYR A 310 -12.91 17.79 -42.62
CA TYR A 310 -12.66 16.70 -41.67
C TYR A 310 -12.66 15.33 -42.37
N SER A 311 -13.59 15.09 -43.30
CA SER A 311 -13.63 13.84 -44.07
C SER A 311 -12.33 13.62 -44.87
N GLU A 312 -11.82 14.67 -45.53
CA GLU A 312 -10.54 14.58 -46.26
C GLU A 312 -9.35 14.37 -45.32
N ALA A 313 -9.33 14.99 -44.14
CA ALA A 313 -8.31 14.73 -43.14
C ALA A 313 -8.32 13.27 -42.64
N TYR A 314 -9.50 12.72 -42.34
CA TYR A 314 -9.65 11.32 -41.93
C TYR A 314 -9.22 10.33 -43.01
N LYS A 315 -9.58 10.57 -44.28
CA LYS A 315 -9.11 9.76 -45.41
C LYS A 315 -7.59 9.79 -45.51
N ARG A 316 -6.99 10.98 -45.44
CA ARG A 316 -5.53 11.14 -45.52
C ARG A 316 -4.81 10.38 -44.39
N TRP A 317 -5.29 10.47 -43.16
CA TRP A 317 -4.68 9.72 -42.04
C TRP A 317 -4.87 8.21 -42.19
N TYR A 318 -6.04 7.78 -42.68
CA TYR A 318 -6.29 6.37 -42.98
C TYR A 318 -5.32 5.83 -44.06
N GLU A 319 -5.06 6.59 -45.12
CA GLU A 319 -4.05 6.27 -46.14
C GLU A 319 -2.62 6.24 -45.59
N GLN A 320 -2.35 6.97 -44.51
CA GLN A 320 -1.08 6.95 -43.77
C GLN A 320 -0.99 5.78 -42.76
N ASN A 321 -1.95 4.86 -42.75
CA ASN A 321 -2.08 3.74 -41.81
C ASN A 321 -2.29 4.17 -40.35
N VAL A 322 -2.86 5.35 -40.12
CA VAL A 322 -3.34 5.74 -38.79
C VAL A 322 -4.60 4.94 -38.50
N GLU A 323 -4.63 4.25 -37.37
CA GLU A 323 -5.75 3.43 -36.96
C GLU A 323 -6.96 4.31 -36.56
N LEU A 324 -7.98 4.30 -37.41
CA LEU A 324 -9.25 5.00 -37.23
C LEU A 324 -10.42 4.03 -37.39
N PRO A 325 -11.60 4.29 -36.78
CA PRO A 325 -12.77 3.47 -36.96
C PRO A 325 -13.19 3.43 -38.44
N GLN A 326 -13.59 2.26 -38.95
CA GLN A 326 -13.93 2.09 -40.37
C GLN A 326 -15.08 3.00 -40.84
N GLY A 327 -15.94 3.45 -39.93
CA GLY A 327 -17.02 4.40 -40.23
C GLY A 327 -16.53 5.83 -40.52
N ALA A 328 -15.39 6.24 -39.96
CA ALA A 328 -14.92 7.62 -40.00
C ALA A 328 -14.59 8.14 -41.40
N VAL A 329 -14.19 7.25 -42.31
CA VAL A 329 -13.85 7.57 -43.70
C VAL A 329 -15.04 7.49 -44.66
N ARG A 330 -16.22 7.07 -44.16
CA ARG A 330 -17.41 6.94 -45.00
C ARG A 330 -18.16 8.26 -45.13
N ALA A 331 -18.96 8.38 -46.19
CA ALA A 331 -19.74 9.58 -46.46
C ALA A 331 -20.80 9.85 -45.37
N GLU A 332 -21.32 8.81 -44.73
CA GLU A 332 -22.31 8.93 -43.66
C GLU A 332 -21.75 9.70 -42.46
N TYR A 333 -20.48 9.47 -42.07
CA TYR A 333 -19.89 10.20 -40.94
C TYR A 333 -19.68 11.69 -41.24
N ALA A 334 -19.40 12.05 -42.50
CA ALA A 334 -19.36 13.45 -42.90
C ALA A 334 -20.76 14.09 -42.81
N ALA A 335 -21.81 13.34 -43.16
CA ALA A 335 -23.18 13.80 -42.98
C ALA A 335 -23.52 13.99 -41.49
N ASP A 336 -23.07 13.09 -40.61
CA ASP A 336 -23.22 13.22 -39.16
C ASP A 336 -22.53 14.50 -38.64
N ILE A 337 -21.30 14.81 -39.10
CA ILE A 337 -20.61 16.06 -38.74
C ILE A 337 -21.40 17.30 -39.17
N ALA A 338 -21.95 17.31 -40.39
CA ALA A 338 -22.74 18.44 -40.89
C ALA A 338 -24.06 18.60 -40.12
N GLN A 339 -24.67 17.49 -39.71
CA GLN A 339 -25.90 17.47 -38.90
C GLN A 339 -25.65 17.97 -37.48
N ASP A 340 -24.57 17.49 -36.84
CA ASP A 340 -24.24 17.75 -35.44
C ASP A 340 -23.51 19.09 -35.21
N TYR A 341 -23.12 19.77 -36.29
CA TYR A 341 -22.44 21.07 -36.25
C TYR A 341 -23.19 22.08 -35.34
N PRO A 342 -22.50 22.79 -34.42
CA PRO A 342 -21.04 22.90 -34.30
C PRO A 342 -20.35 21.86 -33.41
N PHE A 343 -21.04 20.79 -32.99
CA PHE A 343 -20.46 19.75 -32.14
C PHE A 343 -19.79 18.65 -32.96
N HIS A 344 -18.68 18.11 -32.46
CA HIS A 344 -18.13 16.88 -33.01
C HIS A 344 -19.02 15.69 -32.62
N PRO A 345 -19.34 14.74 -33.53
CA PRO A 345 -20.23 13.61 -33.22
C PRO A 345 -19.80 12.83 -31.96
N GLU A 346 -18.49 12.62 -31.77
CA GLU A 346 -17.97 11.93 -30.57
C GLU A 346 -18.28 12.62 -29.24
N LEU A 347 -18.42 13.96 -29.19
CA LEU A 347 -18.82 14.64 -27.96
C LEU A 347 -20.26 14.27 -27.58
N LEU A 348 -21.18 14.37 -28.54
CA LEU A 348 -22.58 14.04 -28.30
C LEU A 348 -22.75 12.55 -28.07
N ASN A 349 -22.05 11.69 -28.80
CA ASN A 349 -22.05 10.24 -28.56
C ASN A 349 -21.57 9.89 -27.16
N THR A 350 -20.49 10.52 -26.68
CA THR A 350 -19.96 10.28 -25.34
C THR A 350 -20.94 10.74 -24.26
N LEU A 351 -21.50 11.94 -24.38
CA LEU A 351 -22.51 12.41 -23.44
C LEU A 351 -23.78 11.53 -23.50
N ASN A 352 -24.31 11.26 -24.68
CA ASN A 352 -25.57 10.51 -24.86
C ASN A 352 -25.45 9.03 -24.49
N ARG A 353 -24.38 8.33 -24.89
CA ARG A 353 -24.26 6.87 -24.66
C ARG A 353 -23.62 6.54 -23.32
N LYS A 354 -22.63 7.32 -22.87
CA LYS A 354 -21.82 6.97 -21.70
C LYS A 354 -22.34 7.66 -20.42
N THR A 355 -22.78 8.91 -20.48
CA THR A 355 -23.29 9.61 -19.27
C THR A 355 -24.74 9.28 -18.93
N SER A 356 -25.55 8.86 -19.91
CA SER A 356 -26.93 8.36 -19.69
C SER A 356 -27.03 7.08 -18.85
N THR A 357 -25.91 6.39 -18.62
CA THR A 357 -25.82 5.21 -17.75
C THR A 357 -25.68 5.55 -16.26
N ILE A 358 -25.47 6.84 -15.92
CA ILE A 358 -25.17 7.28 -14.55
C ILE A 358 -26.49 7.63 -13.82
N PRO A 359 -26.81 6.99 -12.68
CA PRO A 359 -27.97 7.35 -11.86
C PRO A 359 -27.90 8.82 -11.43
N ASN A 360 -29.01 9.55 -11.50
CA ASN A 360 -29.16 10.98 -11.14
C ASN A 360 -28.65 12.02 -12.15
N PHE A 361 -28.07 11.62 -13.30
CA PHE A 361 -27.94 12.54 -14.43
C PHE A 361 -29.29 12.64 -15.13
N GLN A 362 -30.02 13.75 -14.96
CA GLN A 362 -31.25 14.00 -15.71
C GLN A 362 -30.89 14.04 -17.21
N LYS A 363 -31.14 12.92 -17.92
CA LYS A 363 -30.47 12.46 -19.16
C LYS A 363 -30.24 13.52 -20.24
N THR A 364 -31.12 14.51 -20.35
CA THR A 364 -31.03 15.61 -21.33
C THR A 364 -30.74 16.98 -20.70
N ARG A 365 -31.23 17.25 -19.48
CA ARG A 365 -31.07 18.54 -18.78
C ARG A 365 -29.66 18.76 -18.24
N GLY A 366 -29.03 17.70 -17.70
CA GLY A 366 -27.64 17.77 -17.23
C GLY A 366 -26.65 17.99 -18.39
N ALA A 367 -26.87 17.32 -19.52
CA ALA A 367 -26.03 17.44 -20.71
C ALA A 367 -26.15 18.83 -21.36
N LEU A 368 -27.38 19.34 -21.51
CA LEU A 368 -27.63 20.69 -22.03
C LEU A 368 -26.95 21.78 -21.18
N ARG A 369 -27.06 21.68 -19.86
CA ARG A 369 -26.39 22.62 -18.93
C ARG A 369 -24.88 22.58 -19.09
N LEU A 370 -24.28 21.38 -19.09
CA LEU A 370 -22.85 21.20 -19.28
C LEU A 370 -22.39 21.81 -20.61
N LEU A 371 -23.08 21.50 -21.71
CA LEU A 371 -22.76 22.04 -23.03
C LEU A 371 -22.92 23.56 -23.09
N ALA A 372 -23.93 24.13 -22.42
CA ALA A 372 -24.10 25.57 -22.33
C ALA A 372 -22.92 26.24 -21.59
N LEU A 373 -22.42 25.64 -20.50
CA LEU A 373 -21.21 26.10 -19.81
C LEU A 373 -19.96 26.01 -20.71
N VAL A 374 -19.80 24.91 -21.45
CA VAL A 374 -18.69 24.72 -22.41
C VAL A 374 -18.74 25.76 -23.52
N VAL A 375 -19.91 25.99 -24.12
CA VAL A 375 -20.11 27.01 -25.17
C VAL A 375 -19.79 28.39 -24.62
N ARG A 376 -20.29 28.74 -23.43
CA ARG A 376 -19.97 30.02 -22.79
C ARG A 376 -18.47 30.21 -22.61
N GLN A 377 -17.77 29.19 -22.10
CA GLN A 377 -16.33 29.24 -21.87
C GLN A 377 -15.56 29.42 -23.19
N LEU A 378 -15.93 28.67 -24.23
CA LEU A 378 -15.32 28.79 -25.55
C LEU A 378 -15.51 30.18 -26.16
N TRP A 379 -16.70 30.78 -26.03
CA TRP A 379 -16.95 32.14 -26.54
C TRP A 379 -16.22 33.24 -25.75
N GLN A 380 -15.83 32.98 -24.51
CA GLN A 380 -14.97 33.88 -23.73
C GLN A 380 -13.50 33.75 -24.12
N GLN A 381 -13.02 32.52 -24.38
CA GLN A 381 -11.62 32.25 -24.72
C GLN A 381 -11.27 32.54 -26.18
N LYS A 382 -12.19 32.25 -27.11
CA LYS A 382 -12.02 32.37 -28.57
C LYS A 382 -10.71 31.79 -29.10
N SER A 383 -10.40 30.56 -28.69
CA SER A 383 -9.21 29.83 -29.10
C SER A 383 -9.10 29.73 -30.63
N ALA A 384 -7.89 29.90 -31.17
CA ALA A 384 -7.67 29.73 -32.60
C ALA A 384 -7.95 28.28 -33.05
N ASN A 385 -8.32 28.10 -34.31
CA ASN A 385 -8.54 26.79 -34.94
C ASN A 385 -9.66 25.93 -34.30
N THR A 386 -10.64 26.56 -33.66
CA THR A 386 -11.84 25.86 -33.16
C THR A 386 -12.93 25.82 -34.24
N TRP A 387 -12.96 24.74 -35.03
CA TRP A 387 -13.95 24.52 -36.10
C TRP A 387 -15.13 23.62 -35.68
N LEU A 388 -14.90 22.74 -34.70
CA LEU A 388 -15.91 21.91 -34.05
C LEU A 388 -15.68 21.89 -32.54
N ILE A 389 -16.74 21.67 -31.77
CA ILE A 389 -16.67 21.44 -30.33
C ILE A 389 -16.45 19.94 -30.08
N HIS A 390 -15.20 19.55 -29.97
CA HIS A 390 -14.72 18.22 -29.57
C HIS A 390 -14.85 17.92 -28.06
N PRO A 391 -14.75 16.64 -27.64
CA PRO A 391 -14.68 16.22 -26.24
C PRO A 391 -13.63 16.96 -25.41
N HIS A 392 -12.45 17.22 -25.99
CA HIS A 392 -11.36 17.90 -25.29
C HIS A 392 -11.60 19.38 -24.97
N HIS A 393 -12.61 20.02 -25.57
CA HIS A 393 -12.99 21.39 -25.24
C HIS A 393 -13.80 21.51 -23.94
N VAL A 394 -14.16 20.38 -23.33
CA VAL A 394 -14.75 20.39 -21.98
C VAL A 394 -13.66 20.80 -20.98
N ASP A 395 -13.63 22.10 -20.66
CA ASP A 395 -12.58 22.71 -19.85
C ASP A 395 -12.68 22.28 -18.38
N LEU A 396 -11.96 21.21 -18.01
CA LEU A 396 -11.91 20.67 -16.65
C LEU A 396 -11.19 21.59 -15.66
N ALA A 397 -10.53 22.66 -16.10
CA ALA A 397 -10.01 23.69 -15.19
C ALA A 397 -11.14 24.58 -14.63
N HIS A 398 -12.27 24.66 -15.34
CA HIS A 398 -13.43 25.42 -14.89
C HIS A 398 -14.18 24.65 -13.79
N ARG A 399 -14.18 25.20 -12.58
CA ARG A 399 -14.69 24.52 -11.37
C ARG A 399 -16.13 24.01 -11.51
N GLU A 400 -17.02 24.77 -12.16
CA GLU A 400 -18.41 24.33 -12.35
C GLU A 400 -18.52 23.14 -13.31
N ILE A 401 -17.69 23.10 -14.37
CA ILE A 401 -17.67 22.01 -15.33
C ILE A 401 -17.13 20.74 -14.65
N ALA A 402 -16.03 20.87 -13.91
CA ALA A 402 -15.47 19.76 -13.14
C ALA A 402 -16.49 19.22 -12.12
N ASN A 403 -17.15 20.09 -11.36
CA ASN A 403 -18.16 19.69 -10.38
C ASN A 403 -19.39 19.02 -11.01
N ASP A 404 -19.83 19.50 -12.17
CA ASP A 404 -20.93 18.91 -12.95
C ASP A 404 -20.57 17.49 -13.43
N LEU A 405 -19.29 17.20 -13.66
CA LEU A 405 -18.77 15.89 -14.09
C LEU A 405 -18.25 15.00 -12.95
N THR A 406 -18.16 15.50 -11.72
CA THR A 406 -17.69 14.73 -10.55
C THR A 406 -18.79 14.65 -9.48
N SER A 407 -18.89 15.66 -8.62
CA SER A 407 -19.74 15.66 -7.43
C SER A 407 -21.22 15.51 -7.76
N ARG A 408 -21.72 16.20 -8.80
CA ARG A 408 -23.13 16.08 -9.23
C ARG A 408 -23.47 14.71 -9.81
N LEU A 409 -22.47 14.03 -10.38
CA LEU A 409 -22.59 12.64 -10.84
C LEU A 409 -22.36 11.62 -9.72
N GLN A 410 -22.30 12.06 -8.45
CA GLN A 410 -21.97 11.22 -7.29
C GLN A 410 -20.62 10.49 -7.46
N ARG A 411 -19.67 11.18 -8.11
CA ARG A 411 -18.33 10.69 -8.42
C ARG A 411 -17.24 11.65 -7.90
N PRO A 412 -17.25 12.02 -6.60
CA PRO A 412 -16.28 12.96 -6.05
C PRO A 412 -14.83 12.48 -6.16
N ALA A 413 -14.58 11.16 -6.21
CA ALA A 413 -13.24 10.59 -6.36
C ALA A 413 -12.54 11.00 -7.68
N PHE A 414 -13.30 11.28 -8.73
CA PHE A 414 -12.73 11.74 -10.02
C PHE A 414 -12.19 13.18 -9.94
N GLN A 415 -12.48 13.93 -8.88
CA GLN A 415 -11.90 15.26 -8.66
C GLN A 415 -10.37 15.17 -8.52
N GLN A 416 -9.86 14.16 -7.81
CA GLN A 416 -8.43 13.93 -7.65
C GLN A 416 -7.76 13.56 -8.99
N VAL A 417 -8.46 12.79 -9.84
CA VAL A 417 -8.00 12.44 -11.19
C VAL A 417 -7.78 13.69 -12.02
N ILE A 418 -8.74 14.62 -12.02
CA ILE A 418 -8.62 15.89 -12.75
C ILE A 418 -7.40 16.66 -12.23
N GLU A 419 -7.32 16.87 -10.91
CA GLU A 419 -6.28 17.71 -10.29
C GLU A 419 -4.87 17.15 -10.45
N ALA A 420 -4.69 15.82 -10.41
CA ALA A 420 -3.38 15.20 -10.50
C ALA A 420 -2.90 14.97 -11.94
N ASP A 421 -3.78 14.50 -12.84
CA ASP A 421 -3.35 14.00 -14.15
C ASP A 421 -3.74 14.87 -15.34
N ILE A 422 -4.82 15.65 -15.22
CA ILE A 422 -5.38 16.38 -16.37
C ILE A 422 -5.04 17.85 -16.28
N VAL A 423 -5.55 18.53 -15.25
CA VAL A 423 -5.36 19.97 -15.06
C VAL A 423 -5.57 20.35 -13.59
N SER A 424 -4.58 21.04 -13.03
CA SER A 424 -4.66 21.65 -11.70
C SER A 424 -5.03 23.13 -11.82
N ALA A 425 -6.06 23.53 -11.08
CA ALA A 425 -6.46 24.94 -10.95
C ALA A 425 -5.71 25.68 -9.83
N LYS A 426 -4.87 24.97 -9.04
CA LYS A 426 -4.15 25.54 -7.89
C LYS A 426 -2.88 26.25 -8.38
N LYS A 427 -2.72 27.53 -8.02
CA LYS A 427 -1.49 28.29 -8.32
C LYS A 427 -0.28 27.60 -7.67
N GLY A 428 0.73 27.27 -8.49
CA GLY A 428 1.97 26.62 -8.05
C GLY A 428 1.92 25.09 -8.04
N SER A 429 0.83 24.47 -8.51
CA SER A 429 0.74 23.03 -8.76
C SER A 429 0.38 22.81 -10.22
N GLN A 430 1.03 21.83 -10.85
CA GLN A 430 0.71 21.38 -12.21
C GLN A 430 0.26 19.93 -12.16
N ALA A 431 -0.68 19.59 -13.03
CA ALA A 431 -1.05 18.20 -13.29
C ALA A 431 -0.10 17.61 -14.35
N HIS A 432 0.06 16.29 -14.39
CA HIS A 432 0.92 15.60 -15.37
C HIS A 432 0.62 16.01 -16.82
N GLY A 433 -0.66 16.16 -17.18
CA GLY A 433 -1.06 16.64 -18.51
C GLY A 433 -0.54 18.05 -18.82
N GLN A 434 -0.49 18.96 -17.84
CA GLN A 434 0.09 20.29 -18.01
C GLN A 434 1.61 20.23 -18.20
N GLU A 435 2.30 19.41 -17.39
CA GLU A 435 3.75 19.23 -17.46
C GLU A 435 4.19 18.66 -18.82
N ILE A 436 3.48 17.64 -19.32
CA ILE A 436 3.76 17.04 -20.64
C ILE A 436 3.59 18.07 -21.76
N ASP A 437 2.56 18.92 -21.64
CA ASP A 437 2.22 19.90 -22.66
C ASP A 437 3.16 21.12 -22.70
N GLU A 438 3.93 21.41 -21.63
CA GLU A 438 4.76 22.63 -21.54
C GLU A 438 5.68 22.80 -22.75
N ALA A 439 6.39 21.74 -23.12
CA ALA A 439 7.33 21.75 -24.25
C ALA A 439 6.61 21.95 -25.60
N TRP A 440 5.38 21.46 -25.74
CA TRP A 440 4.58 21.61 -26.97
C TRP A 440 3.96 23.00 -27.08
N ILE A 441 3.42 23.52 -25.99
CA ILE A 441 2.88 24.88 -25.93
C ILE A 441 3.99 25.90 -26.21
N ALA A 442 5.18 25.73 -25.63
CA ALA A 442 6.34 26.58 -25.90
C ALA A 442 6.76 26.55 -27.38
N ALA A 443 6.51 25.43 -28.08
CA ALA A 443 6.74 25.27 -29.52
C ALA A 443 5.56 25.75 -30.39
N GLY A 444 4.53 26.38 -29.82
CA GLY A 444 3.34 26.87 -30.53
C GLY A 444 2.36 25.78 -30.96
N LYS A 445 2.47 24.57 -30.39
CA LYS A 445 1.58 23.44 -30.68
C LYS A 445 0.41 23.37 -29.68
N PRO A 446 -0.71 22.71 -30.05
CA PRO A 446 -1.80 22.46 -29.12
C PRO A 446 -1.40 21.60 -27.91
N PRO A 447 -2.15 21.69 -26.79
CA PRO A 447 -1.93 20.88 -25.60
C PRO A 447 -2.46 19.44 -25.78
N TYR A 448 -1.73 18.60 -26.52
CA TYR A 448 -2.16 17.26 -26.89
C TYR A 448 -2.39 16.32 -25.70
N ALA A 449 -1.60 16.41 -24.62
CA ALA A 449 -1.78 15.59 -23.44
C ALA A 449 -3.10 15.89 -22.75
N ARG A 450 -3.44 17.18 -22.55
CA ARG A 450 -4.76 17.55 -22.02
C ARG A 450 -5.89 17.17 -22.96
N ARG A 451 -5.71 17.26 -24.29
CA ARG A 451 -6.75 16.83 -25.24
C ARG A 451 -7.08 15.35 -25.09
N VAL A 452 -6.05 14.50 -25.04
CA VAL A 452 -6.19 13.06 -24.82
C VAL A 452 -6.80 12.79 -23.45
N ALA A 453 -6.25 13.38 -22.40
CA ALA A 453 -6.66 13.12 -21.03
C ALA A 453 -8.13 13.52 -20.78
N THR A 454 -8.56 14.71 -21.20
CA THR A 454 -9.97 15.14 -21.08
C THR A 454 -10.91 14.19 -21.82
N THR A 455 -10.53 13.74 -23.02
CA THR A 455 -11.34 12.80 -23.80
C THR A 455 -11.47 11.46 -23.06
N VAL A 456 -10.35 10.84 -22.68
CA VAL A 456 -10.34 9.57 -21.92
C VAL A 456 -11.10 9.69 -20.60
N PHE A 457 -11.01 10.84 -19.92
CA PHE A 457 -11.76 11.13 -18.70
C PHE A 457 -13.27 11.05 -18.92
N LEU A 458 -13.80 11.70 -19.94
CA LEU A 458 -15.24 11.65 -20.26
C LEU A 458 -15.71 10.21 -20.53
N HIS A 459 -14.90 9.42 -21.23
CA HIS A 459 -15.17 7.99 -21.46
C HIS A 459 -15.03 7.11 -20.19
N SER A 460 -14.39 7.61 -19.14
CA SER A 460 -14.22 6.91 -17.85
C SER A 460 -15.37 7.16 -16.87
N LEU A 461 -16.27 8.10 -17.17
CA LEU A 461 -17.41 8.44 -16.33
C LEU A 461 -18.57 7.41 -16.38
N SER A 462 -18.64 6.52 -17.38
CA SER A 462 -19.70 5.49 -17.46
C SER A 462 -19.58 4.41 -16.37
N GLN A 463 -20.69 3.78 -15.97
CA GLN A 463 -20.70 2.55 -15.15
C GLN A 463 -20.89 1.30 -16.03
N GLY A 464 -20.18 0.20 -15.73
CA GLY A 464 -20.35 -1.11 -16.38
C GLY A 464 -19.17 -1.62 -17.21
N ILE A 465 -19.38 -2.65 -18.03
CA ILE A 465 -18.34 -3.35 -18.82
C ILE A 465 -17.69 -2.45 -19.88
N ALA A 466 -18.31 -1.30 -20.18
CA ALA A 466 -17.90 -0.41 -21.26
C ALA A 466 -17.08 0.82 -20.82
N THR A 467 -16.40 0.82 -19.66
CA THR A 467 -15.57 1.99 -19.25
C THR A 467 -14.38 2.19 -20.21
N GLY A 468 -14.00 3.45 -20.44
CA GLY A 468 -12.86 3.81 -21.27
C GLY A 468 -13.17 3.93 -22.76
N VAL A 469 -12.12 4.20 -23.52
CA VAL A 469 -12.12 4.47 -24.97
C VAL A 469 -11.10 3.59 -25.68
N ASP A 470 -11.48 3.08 -26.85
CA ASP A 470 -10.60 2.33 -27.75
C ASP A 470 -9.59 3.28 -28.43
N PRO A 471 -8.35 2.85 -28.76
CA PRO A 471 -7.37 3.71 -29.42
C PRO A 471 -7.86 4.36 -30.72
N ALA A 472 -8.63 3.63 -31.54
CA ALA A 472 -9.16 4.16 -32.79
C ALA A 472 -10.19 5.28 -32.53
N ASP A 473 -11.14 5.02 -31.62
CA ASP A 473 -12.16 5.99 -31.22
C ASP A 473 -11.55 7.23 -30.55
N LEU A 474 -10.48 7.05 -29.76
CA LEU A 474 -9.75 8.15 -29.13
C LEU A 474 -9.10 9.07 -30.18
N ARG A 475 -8.43 8.50 -31.18
CA ARG A 475 -7.83 9.28 -32.28
C ARG A 475 -8.90 10.05 -33.04
N LEU A 476 -10.03 9.41 -33.36
CA LEU A 476 -11.16 10.05 -34.02
C LEU A 476 -11.72 11.24 -33.21
N ALA A 477 -11.84 11.08 -31.89
CA ALA A 477 -12.37 12.12 -31.00
C ALA A 477 -11.43 13.31 -30.80
N VAL A 478 -10.11 13.09 -30.87
CA VAL A 478 -9.09 14.10 -30.52
C VAL A 478 -8.54 14.83 -31.74
N LEU A 479 -8.33 14.14 -32.85
CA LEU A 479 -7.66 14.70 -34.03
C LEU A 479 -8.48 15.80 -34.71
N GLN A 480 -7.77 16.84 -35.16
CA GLN A 480 -8.35 17.94 -35.94
C GLN A 480 -7.54 18.16 -37.24
N PRO A 481 -8.16 18.67 -38.32
CA PRO A 481 -7.43 19.00 -39.53
C PRO A 481 -6.19 19.87 -39.24
N GLY A 482 -5.02 19.38 -39.65
CA GLY A 482 -3.72 20.03 -39.39
C GLY A 482 -2.92 19.44 -38.22
N ASP A 483 -3.51 18.55 -37.41
CA ASP A 483 -2.78 17.81 -36.38
C ASP A 483 -1.88 16.71 -36.97
N ASP A 484 -0.80 16.41 -36.25
CA ASP A 484 0.08 15.27 -36.50
C ASP A 484 -0.31 14.10 -35.57
N PRO A 485 -0.83 12.98 -36.10
CA PRO A 485 -1.27 11.84 -35.30
C PRO A 485 -0.19 11.26 -34.39
N LEU A 486 1.09 11.34 -34.77
CA LEU A 486 2.19 10.84 -33.95
C LEU A 486 2.33 11.60 -32.63
N LEU A 487 1.91 12.87 -32.57
CA LEU A 487 1.93 13.65 -31.33
C LEU A 487 0.84 13.18 -30.36
N ILE A 488 -0.28 12.68 -30.86
CA ILE A 488 -1.33 12.07 -30.03
C ILE A 488 -0.83 10.76 -29.43
N GLU A 489 -0.15 9.92 -30.21
CA GLU A 489 0.43 8.66 -29.72
C GLU A 489 1.48 8.93 -28.64
N ARG A 490 2.39 9.88 -28.87
CA ARG A 490 3.36 10.32 -27.85
C ARG A 490 2.69 10.89 -26.60
N ALA A 491 1.56 11.58 -26.75
CA ALA A 491 0.80 12.08 -25.61
C ALA A 491 0.22 10.93 -24.77
N VAL A 492 -0.35 9.92 -25.43
CA VAL A 492 -0.86 8.70 -24.79
C VAL A 492 0.27 7.94 -24.08
N GLU A 493 1.39 7.69 -24.75
CA GLU A 493 2.55 6.99 -24.17
C GLU A 493 3.10 7.72 -22.93
N ARG A 494 3.22 9.05 -22.99
CA ARG A 494 3.67 9.85 -21.84
C ARG A 494 2.68 9.82 -20.69
N LEU A 495 1.39 9.98 -20.96
CA LEU A 495 0.35 9.87 -19.93
C LEU A 495 0.34 8.47 -19.30
N GLU A 496 0.47 7.41 -20.09
CA GLU A 496 0.56 6.05 -19.58
C GLU A 496 1.79 5.85 -18.69
N ALA A 497 2.92 6.48 -19.01
CA ALA A 497 4.12 6.38 -18.19
C ALA A 497 3.98 7.10 -16.82
N VAL A 498 3.46 8.32 -16.78
CA VAL A 498 3.55 9.18 -15.58
C VAL A 498 2.22 9.40 -14.84
N ALA A 499 1.10 9.49 -15.56
CA ALA A 499 -0.18 9.87 -14.96
C ALA A 499 -0.68 8.79 -13.99
N TRP A 500 -0.99 9.17 -12.75
CA TRP A 500 -1.22 8.25 -11.63
C TRP A 500 -2.46 7.37 -11.83
N PHE A 501 -3.51 7.90 -12.44
CA PHE A 501 -4.81 7.29 -12.57
C PHE A 501 -5.09 6.77 -13.99
N PHE A 502 -4.24 7.09 -14.96
CA PHE A 502 -4.37 6.67 -16.36
C PHE A 502 -3.88 5.23 -16.56
N GLU A 503 -4.68 4.37 -17.19
CA GLU A 503 -4.35 2.97 -17.43
C GLU A 503 -4.87 2.46 -18.77
N TRP A 504 -4.09 1.57 -19.38
CA TRP A 504 -4.49 0.70 -20.47
C TRP A 504 -4.88 -0.69 -19.93
N ASP A 505 -6.11 -1.14 -20.19
CA ASP A 505 -6.59 -2.44 -19.70
C ASP A 505 -6.35 -3.63 -20.67
N GLY A 506 -5.53 -3.42 -21.70
CA GLY A 506 -5.32 -4.35 -22.80
C GLY A 506 -6.21 -4.09 -24.01
N ARG A 507 -7.27 -3.28 -23.86
CA ARG A 507 -8.20 -2.92 -24.95
C ARG A 507 -8.61 -1.45 -24.96
N ARG A 508 -8.66 -0.78 -23.81
CA ARG A 508 -9.14 0.60 -23.68
C ARG A 508 -8.29 1.41 -22.73
N PHE A 509 -8.17 2.70 -23.04
CA PHE A 509 -7.66 3.71 -22.14
C PHE A 509 -8.76 4.18 -21.20
N ARG A 510 -8.45 4.28 -19.91
CA ARG A 510 -9.37 4.81 -18.90
C ARG A 510 -8.64 5.43 -17.73
N PHE A 511 -9.34 6.29 -17.02
CA PHE A 511 -8.98 6.73 -15.68
C PHE A 511 -9.68 5.87 -14.62
N LYS A 512 -8.91 5.37 -13.66
CA LYS A 512 -9.44 4.77 -12.43
C LYS A 512 -9.52 5.82 -11.32
N THR A 513 -10.27 5.53 -10.27
CA THR A 513 -10.33 6.36 -9.06
C THR A 513 -9.21 6.05 -8.07
N GLU A 514 -8.51 4.93 -8.27
CA GLU A 514 -7.39 4.49 -7.44
C GLU A 514 -6.09 4.78 -8.18
N PRO A 515 -5.13 5.51 -7.56
CA PRO A 515 -3.88 5.81 -8.22
C PRO A 515 -2.96 4.60 -8.23
N SER A 516 -2.12 4.49 -9.26
CA SER A 516 -1.07 3.50 -9.36
C SER A 516 0.07 3.84 -8.38
N LEU A 517 0.18 3.04 -7.32
CA LEU A 517 1.23 3.19 -6.32
C LEU A 517 2.63 3.17 -6.92
N ASN A 518 2.86 2.36 -7.97
CA ASN A 518 4.16 2.30 -8.63
C ASN A 518 4.51 3.62 -9.33
N LYS A 519 3.54 4.27 -9.98
CA LYS A 519 3.77 5.56 -10.65
C LYS A 519 4.03 6.67 -9.63
N ILE A 520 3.28 6.69 -8.53
CA ILE A 520 3.52 7.62 -7.42
C ILE A 520 4.93 7.45 -6.85
N ILE A 521 5.38 6.20 -6.67
CA ILE A 521 6.73 5.93 -6.17
C ILE A 521 7.80 6.37 -7.18
N LEU A 522 7.60 6.13 -8.48
CA LEU A 522 8.54 6.55 -9.52
C LEU A 522 8.66 8.08 -9.60
N ASP A 523 7.55 8.79 -9.51
CA ASP A 523 7.53 10.26 -9.45
C ASP A 523 8.30 10.77 -8.22
N GLU A 524 8.03 10.18 -7.05
CA GLU A 524 8.74 10.52 -5.82
C GLU A 524 10.25 10.17 -5.89
N MET A 525 10.63 9.08 -6.57
CA MET A 525 12.02 8.73 -6.83
C MET A 525 12.74 9.81 -7.64
N GLY A 526 12.07 10.41 -8.63
CA GLY A 526 12.60 11.51 -9.43
C GLY A 526 12.94 12.76 -8.61
N MET A 527 12.23 12.97 -7.48
CA MET A 527 12.53 14.07 -6.55
C MET A 527 13.72 13.78 -5.62
N ILE A 528 14.23 12.56 -5.59
CA ILE A 528 15.33 12.15 -4.71
C ILE A 528 16.63 12.18 -5.49
N GLY A 529 17.47 13.17 -5.20
CA GLY A 529 18.80 13.27 -5.80
C GLY A 529 19.71 12.10 -5.42
N HIS A 530 20.62 11.74 -6.34
CA HIS A 530 21.60 10.66 -6.16
C HIS A 530 22.44 10.82 -4.90
N THR A 531 22.80 12.06 -4.53
CA THR A 531 23.58 12.34 -3.31
C THR A 531 22.87 11.86 -2.05
N LYS A 532 21.55 12.05 -1.96
CA LYS A 532 20.77 11.64 -0.79
C LYS A 532 20.66 10.11 -0.71
N ALA A 533 20.50 9.45 -1.86
CA ALA A 533 20.49 7.99 -1.94
C ALA A 533 21.85 7.37 -1.56
N LYS A 534 22.96 7.95 -2.04
CA LYS A 534 24.31 7.56 -1.64
C LYS A 534 24.57 7.76 -0.15
N GLN A 535 24.18 8.90 0.43
CA GLN A 535 24.30 9.15 1.87
C GLN A 535 23.57 8.10 2.72
N GLU A 536 22.38 7.66 2.29
CA GLU A 536 21.65 6.57 2.95
C GLU A 536 22.44 5.25 2.88
N LEU A 537 22.94 4.88 1.69
CA LEU A 537 23.78 3.69 1.52
C LEU A 537 25.04 3.74 2.41
N ASP A 538 25.73 4.88 2.41
CA ASP A 538 26.94 5.12 3.19
C ASP A 538 26.65 4.98 4.68
N SER A 539 25.56 5.59 5.15
CA SER A 539 25.11 5.52 6.54
C SER A 539 24.82 4.08 6.96
N ARG A 540 24.20 3.25 6.11
CA ARG A 540 23.94 1.84 6.43
C ARG A 540 25.22 1.02 6.58
N ILE A 541 26.21 1.28 5.73
CA ILE A 541 27.49 0.57 5.75
C ILE A 541 28.33 1.03 6.94
N GLN A 542 28.44 2.34 7.17
CA GLN A 542 29.21 2.93 8.30
C GLN A 542 28.63 2.56 9.66
N ASN A 543 27.30 2.58 9.80
CA ASN A 543 26.62 2.20 11.04
C ASN A 543 26.55 0.67 11.24
N GLN A 544 27.31 -0.10 10.44
CA GLN A 544 27.45 -1.55 10.58
C GLN A 544 26.10 -2.29 10.55
N GLN A 545 25.14 -1.78 9.77
CA GLN A 545 23.84 -2.43 9.65
C GLN A 545 23.91 -3.70 8.80
N VAL A 546 24.82 -3.73 7.81
CA VAL A 546 25.02 -4.87 6.89
C VAL A 546 26.07 -5.85 7.42
N TRP A 547 27.27 -5.36 7.74
CA TRP A 547 28.36 -6.13 8.36
C TRP A 547 28.62 -5.62 9.77
N LYS A 548 28.42 -6.48 10.78
CA LYS A 548 28.64 -6.13 12.18
C LYS A 548 30.03 -6.52 12.64
N SER A 549 30.61 -5.69 13.52
CA SER A 549 31.83 -6.08 14.24
C SER A 549 31.54 -7.20 15.23
N GLY A 550 32.36 -8.24 15.17
CA GLY A 550 32.22 -9.45 15.97
C GLY A 550 33.47 -10.31 15.79
N THR A 551 33.38 -11.32 14.92
CA THR A 551 34.56 -12.11 14.49
C THR A 551 35.61 -11.25 13.78
N PHE A 552 35.16 -10.34 12.93
CA PHE A 552 35.98 -9.34 12.28
C PHE A 552 35.73 -7.98 12.91
N ARG A 553 36.76 -7.14 12.99
CA ARG A 553 36.60 -5.70 13.22
C ARG A 553 36.32 -5.04 11.88
N VAL A 554 35.10 -4.55 11.70
CA VAL A 554 34.70 -3.88 10.46
C VAL A 554 35.30 -2.48 10.43
N VAL A 555 35.99 -2.15 9.34
CA VAL A 555 36.53 -0.81 9.06
C VAL A 555 35.80 -0.30 7.81
N PRO A 556 34.73 0.50 7.97
CA PRO A 556 34.00 1.03 6.84
C PRO A 556 34.77 2.19 6.20
N PHE A 557 34.93 2.13 4.88
CA PHE A 557 35.45 3.20 4.02
C PHE A 557 36.82 3.78 4.44
N PRO A 558 37.86 2.93 4.63
CA PRO A 558 39.20 3.45 4.83
C PRO A 558 39.66 4.19 3.56
N GLN A 559 40.10 5.44 3.74
CA GLN A 559 40.59 6.30 2.66
C GLN A 559 42.11 6.16 2.48
N GLU A 560 42.80 5.80 3.56
CA GLU A 560 44.25 5.62 3.56
C GLU A 560 44.70 4.47 4.47
N ALA A 561 45.97 4.12 4.35
CA ALA A 561 46.59 3.05 5.12
C ALA A 561 46.53 3.27 6.65
N ALA A 562 46.45 4.51 7.10
CA ALA A 562 46.38 4.88 8.52
C ALA A 562 45.02 4.53 9.16
N ASP A 563 43.95 4.43 8.36
CA ASP A 563 42.59 4.12 8.85
C ASP A 563 42.41 2.66 9.30
N VAL A 564 43.35 1.79 8.91
CA VAL A 564 43.33 0.37 9.25
C VAL A 564 44.47 0.05 10.22
N ASP A 565 44.12 -0.19 11.48
CA ASP A 565 45.07 -0.53 12.54
C ASP A 565 46.01 -1.70 12.17
N ASP A 566 47.30 -1.50 12.35
CA ASP A 566 48.34 -2.51 12.13
C ASP A 566 48.71 -3.22 13.44
N ASP A 567 47.82 -4.09 13.90
CA ASP A 567 48.01 -4.89 15.10
C ASP A 567 47.54 -6.35 14.93
N ALA A 568 47.98 -7.20 15.86
CA ALA A 568 47.62 -8.61 15.92
C ALA A 568 46.30 -8.90 16.69
N ARG A 569 45.47 -7.90 17.00
CA ARG A 569 44.14 -8.12 17.64
C ARG A 569 43.17 -8.72 16.61
N ALA A 570 41.87 -8.49 16.77
CA ALA A 570 40.85 -9.00 15.85
C ALA A 570 41.19 -8.68 14.37
N PRO A 571 40.95 -9.62 13.43
CA PRO A 571 41.19 -9.38 12.01
C PRO A 571 40.27 -8.29 11.47
N LYS A 572 40.81 -7.44 10.59
CA LYS A 572 40.13 -6.26 10.05
C LYS A 572 39.45 -6.61 8.75
N LEU A 573 38.16 -6.33 8.65
CA LEU A 573 37.40 -6.36 7.40
C LEU A 573 37.21 -4.94 6.90
N ALA A 574 38.03 -4.53 5.93
CA ALA A 574 37.99 -3.22 5.31
C ALA A 574 36.99 -3.21 4.14
N ILE A 575 35.92 -2.42 4.26
CA ILE A 575 34.91 -2.26 3.22
C ILE A 575 35.26 -1.02 2.41
N ILE A 576 35.68 -1.19 1.16
CA ILE A 576 36.15 -0.10 0.32
C ILE A 576 34.96 0.65 -0.29
N HIS A 577 34.96 1.98 -0.20
CA HIS A 577 33.86 2.78 -0.73
C HIS A 577 33.70 2.60 -2.24
N TYR A 578 32.46 2.39 -2.72
CA TYR A 578 32.15 2.08 -4.12
C TYR A 578 32.48 3.22 -5.10
N ASP A 579 32.54 4.49 -4.67
CA ASP A 579 33.06 5.58 -5.52
C ASP A 579 34.59 5.71 -5.48
N ALA A 580 35.27 5.10 -4.50
CA ALA A 580 36.72 5.21 -4.34
C ALA A 580 37.46 4.13 -5.13
N ALA A 581 36.93 2.91 -5.14
CA ALA A 581 37.44 1.82 -5.97
C ALA A 581 36.37 0.76 -6.22
N THR A 582 36.36 0.23 -7.42
CA THR A 582 35.43 -0.81 -7.88
C THR A 582 36.19 -1.91 -8.61
N MET A 583 35.51 -3.04 -8.78
CA MET A 583 35.95 -4.12 -9.66
C MET A 583 35.09 -4.13 -10.91
N ALA A 584 35.72 -4.32 -12.07
CA ALA A 584 35.02 -4.65 -13.30
C ALA A 584 34.75 -6.15 -13.37
N THR A 585 33.63 -6.54 -13.97
CA THR A 585 33.29 -7.95 -14.18
C THR A 585 34.42 -8.69 -14.91
N GLY A 586 34.91 -9.79 -14.32
CA GLY A 586 35.96 -10.64 -14.91
C GLY A 586 37.40 -10.19 -14.66
N SER A 587 37.63 -9.12 -13.90
CA SER A 587 38.96 -8.76 -13.39
C SER A 587 39.24 -9.44 -12.04
N ASP A 588 40.47 -9.91 -11.86
CA ASP A 588 40.98 -10.43 -10.58
C ASP A 588 42.04 -9.50 -9.95
N GLU A 589 42.41 -8.40 -10.61
CA GLU A 589 43.42 -7.47 -10.11
C GLU A 589 42.85 -6.61 -8.96
N PRO A 590 43.47 -6.60 -7.76
CA PRO A 590 43.03 -5.75 -6.67
C PRO A 590 43.21 -4.26 -7.01
N PRO A 591 42.25 -3.39 -6.66
CA PRO A 591 42.37 -1.96 -6.91
C PRO A 591 43.59 -1.34 -6.22
N GLU A 592 44.11 -0.24 -6.78
CA GLU A 592 45.31 0.43 -6.26
C GLU A 592 45.17 0.83 -4.78
N LEU A 593 44.00 1.35 -4.39
CA LEU A 593 43.70 1.71 -3.00
C LEU A 593 43.80 0.51 -2.06
N VAL A 594 43.27 -0.65 -2.47
CA VAL A 594 43.35 -1.91 -1.71
C VAL A 594 44.81 -2.33 -1.51
N ARG A 595 45.62 -2.31 -2.59
CA ARG A 595 47.06 -2.62 -2.50
C ARG A 595 47.79 -1.66 -1.56
N LYS A 596 47.52 -0.36 -1.66
CA LYS A 596 48.15 0.66 -0.81
C LYS A 596 47.82 0.47 0.68
N ILE A 597 46.55 0.22 1.01
CA ILE A 597 46.14 -0.05 2.41
C ILE A 597 46.73 -1.36 2.93
N PHE A 598 46.84 -2.38 2.06
CA PHE A 598 47.41 -3.67 2.42
C PHE A 598 48.93 -3.61 2.64
N ASP A 599 49.65 -2.85 1.82
CA ASP A 599 51.12 -2.81 1.85
C ASP A 599 51.68 -1.87 2.91
N TYR A 600 50.95 -0.80 3.25
CA TYR A 600 51.39 0.25 4.17
C TYR A 600 50.51 0.38 5.41
N SER A 601 51.05 1.02 6.45
CA SER A 601 50.35 1.37 7.70
C SER A 601 50.86 2.69 8.28
N GLY A 602 50.00 3.36 9.06
CA GLY A 602 50.30 4.62 9.73
C GLY A 602 50.46 5.83 8.80
N VAL A 603 50.49 7.02 9.39
CA VAL A 603 50.54 8.30 8.64
C VAL A 603 51.87 8.49 7.88
N GLN A 604 52.95 7.91 8.39
CA GLN A 604 54.29 7.98 7.77
C GLN A 604 54.50 6.95 6.65
N GLY A 605 53.53 6.06 6.37
CA GLY A 605 53.61 5.07 5.29
C GLY A 605 54.64 3.96 5.53
N ALA A 606 54.73 3.45 6.76
CA ALA A 606 55.58 2.29 7.05
C ALA A 606 55.00 1.03 6.41
N PHE A 607 55.82 0.02 6.13
CA PHE A 607 55.31 -1.25 5.62
C PHE A 607 54.46 -1.96 6.69
N ARG A 608 53.28 -2.43 6.28
CA ARG A 608 52.35 -3.12 7.18
C ARG A 608 52.98 -4.41 7.71
N THR A 609 52.95 -4.57 9.03
CA THR A 609 53.55 -5.72 9.73
C THR A 609 52.58 -6.89 9.77
N TYR A 610 51.30 -6.65 10.11
CA TYR A 610 50.29 -7.68 10.31
C TYR A 610 49.40 -7.85 9.06
N LYS A 611 50.05 -8.08 7.91
CA LYS A 611 49.36 -8.25 6.62
C LYS A 611 48.36 -9.41 6.61
N ASN A 612 48.65 -10.49 7.34
CA ASN A 612 47.74 -11.63 7.43
C ASN A 612 46.50 -11.38 8.32
N ASN A 613 46.28 -10.13 8.76
CA ASN A 613 45.18 -9.75 9.64
C ASN A 613 44.24 -8.71 9.02
N VAL A 614 44.32 -8.49 7.71
CA VAL A 614 43.50 -7.52 6.96
C VAL A 614 42.86 -8.21 5.74
N ILE A 615 41.55 -8.03 5.58
CA ILE A 615 40.72 -8.58 4.50
C ILE A 615 39.94 -7.42 3.90
N PHE A 616 39.70 -7.43 2.59
CA PHE A 616 38.98 -6.35 1.90
C PHE A 616 37.72 -6.84 1.20
N LEU A 617 36.70 -6.00 1.21
CA LEU A 617 35.48 -6.18 0.45
C LEU A 617 35.30 -4.99 -0.50
N VAL A 618 35.12 -5.28 -1.79
CA VAL A 618 35.04 -4.28 -2.87
C VAL A 618 33.74 -4.46 -3.66
N ALA A 619 33.15 -3.34 -4.08
CA ALA A 619 31.95 -3.32 -4.89
C ALA A 619 32.23 -3.63 -6.36
N ASP A 620 31.28 -4.31 -6.99
CA ASP A 620 31.22 -4.47 -8.44
C ASP A 620 30.68 -3.18 -9.07
N GLY A 621 31.42 -2.63 -10.05
CA GLY A 621 31.08 -1.38 -10.72
C GLY A 621 29.74 -1.43 -11.47
N ASP A 622 29.39 -2.58 -12.06
CA ASP A 622 28.20 -2.73 -12.91
C ASP A 622 26.90 -2.73 -12.07
N LEU A 623 27.00 -2.92 -10.76
CA LEU A 623 25.85 -3.03 -9.84
C LEU A 623 25.59 -1.75 -9.03
N ILE A 624 26.43 -0.73 -9.15
CA ILE A 624 26.34 0.49 -8.35
C ILE A 624 25.09 1.30 -8.70
N ASP A 625 24.80 1.50 -9.99
CA ASP A 625 23.64 2.29 -10.41
C ASP A 625 22.32 1.67 -9.92
N ASN A 626 22.20 0.35 -10.04
CA ASN A 626 21.05 -0.39 -9.49
C ASN A 626 20.98 -0.26 -7.95
N MET A 627 22.12 -0.32 -7.24
CA MET A 627 22.14 -0.11 -5.79
C MET A 627 21.65 1.28 -5.40
N VAL A 628 22.02 2.32 -6.15
CA VAL A 628 21.55 3.70 -5.94
C VAL A 628 20.06 3.84 -6.25
N GLU A 629 19.58 3.26 -7.34
CA GLU A 629 18.15 3.30 -7.71
C GLU A 629 17.27 2.61 -6.67
N VAL A 630 17.70 1.46 -6.15
CA VAL A 630 16.99 0.75 -5.07
C VAL A 630 16.95 1.61 -3.79
N ALA A 631 18.02 2.34 -3.48
CA ALA A 631 18.02 3.29 -2.36
C ALA A 631 17.09 4.49 -2.59
N GLN A 632 17.04 5.05 -3.80
CA GLN A 632 16.07 6.10 -4.17
C GLN A 632 14.64 5.60 -3.97
N ARG A 633 14.35 4.37 -4.42
CA ARG A 633 13.03 3.74 -4.24
C ARG A 633 12.66 3.59 -2.77
N TYR A 634 13.58 3.11 -1.94
CA TYR A 634 13.36 3.01 -0.49
C TYR A 634 13.07 4.38 0.14
N LEU A 635 13.88 5.39 -0.17
CA LEU A 635 13.70 6.74 0.35
C LEU A 635 12.37 7.37 -0.11
N ALA A 636 11.94 7.10 -1.35
CA ALA A 636 10.66 7.56 -1.89
C ALA A 636 9.49 6.96 -1.11
N ILE A 637 9.48 5.63 -0.95
CA ILE A 637 8.44 4.93 -0.20
C ILE A 637 8.43 5.40 1.26
N SER A 638 9.61 5.57 1.87
CA SER A 638 9.75 6.01 3.26
C SER A 638 9.23 7.44 3.47
N ARG A 639 9.45 8.34 2.51
CA ARG A 639 8.90 9.70 2.53
C ARG A 639 7.38 9.70 2.41
N ILE A 640 6.82 8.87 1.52
CA ILE A 640 5.36 8.73 1.38
C ILE A 640 4.74 8.16 2.67
N VAL A 641 5.28 7.06 3.19
CA VAL A 641 4.74 6.36 4.37
C VAL A 641 4.91 7.20 5.64
N GLY A 642 5.97 8.02 5.73
CA GLY A 642 6.23 8.93 6.84
C GLY A 642 5.35 10.18 6.86
N ASP A 643 4.73 10.55 5.72
CA ASP A 643 3.84 11.70 5.62
C ASP A 643 2.40 11.31 5.99
N VAL A 644 1.97 11.70 7.20
CA VAL A 644 0.65 11.35 7.75
C VAL A 644 -0.49 11.95 6.94
N GLU A 645 -0.35 13.18 6.43
CA GLU A 645 -1.41 13.84 5.67
C GLU A 645 -1.53 13.19 4.29
N ARG A 646 -0.41 12.95 3.60
CA ARG A 646 -0.41 12.25 2.30
C ARG A 646 -0.95 10.82 2.44
N MET A 647 -0.62 10.12 3.52
CA MET A 647 -1.16 8.77 3.78
C MET A 647 -2.67 8.75 4.03
N ARG A 648 -3.30 9.85 4.45
CA ARG A 648 -4.76 9.92 4.62
C ARG A 648 -5.51 10.02 3.29
N GLU A 649 -4.86 10.51 2.24
CA GLU A 649 -5.45 10.64 0.90
C GLU A 649 -5.67 9.28 0.23
N PHE A 650 -4.88 8.27 0.57
CA PHE A 650 -5.02 6.92 0.01
C PHE A 650 -6.14 6.11 0.70
N PRO A 651 -6.81 5.20 -0.02
CA PRO A 651 -7.68 4.17 0.59
C PRO A 651 -6.92 3.24 1.55
N GLU A 652 -7.63 2.62 2.51
CA GLU A 652 -7.00 1.77 3.55
C GLU A 652 -6.20 0.60 2.96
N GLU A 653 -6.69 -0.05 1.91
CA GLU A 653 -5.98 -1.14 1.23
C GLU A 653 -4.66 -0.67 0.62
N GLN A 654 -4.67 0.49 -0.03
CA GLN A 654 -3.48 1.10 -0.61
C GLN A 654 -2.46 1.50 0.47
N ARG A 655 -2.92 2.04 1.61
CA ARG A 655 -2.03 2.31 2.77
C ARG A 655 -1.35 1.04 3.27
N LYS A 656 -2.09 -0.07 3.42
CA LYS A 656 -1.53 -1.36 3.83
C LYS A 656 -0.50 -1.87 2.81
N LYS A 657 -0.80 -1.72 1.52
CA LYS A 657 0.12 -2.12 0.44
C LYS A 657 1.39 -1.27 0.42
N LEU A 658 1.31 0.06 0.56
CA LEU A 658 2.47 0.96 0.67
C LEU A 658 3.35 0.60 1.87
N LYS A 659 2.77 0.31 3.04
CA LYS A 659 3.53 -0.13 4.22
C LYS A 659 4.30 -1.42 3.95
N LYS A 660 3.65 -2.44 3.37
CA LYS A 660 4.31 -3.69 2.96
C LYS A 660 5.41 -3.47 1.93
N MET A 661 5.19 -2.57 0.97
CA MET A 661 6.21 -2.19 -0.01
C MET A 661 7.40 -1.48 0.66
N GLY A 662 7.17 -0.70 1.71
CA GLY A 662 8.23 -0.09 2.52
C GLY A 662 9.07 -1.12 3.27
N GLU A 663 8.42 -2.07 3.95
CA GLU A 663 9.08 -3.20 4.62
C GLU A 663 9.92 -4.03 3.62
N ALA A 664 9.38 -4.31 2.43
CA ALA A 664 10.11 -4.99 1.37
C ALA A 664 11.29 -4.16 0.84
N ALA A 665 11.08 -2.87 0.59
CA ALA A 665 12.13 -1.97 0.08
C ALA A 665 13.30 -1.83 1.05
N GLU A 666 13.07 -1.90 2.37
CA GLU A 666 14.13 -1.91 3.36
C GLU A 666 15.05 -3.13 3.20
N LEU A 667 14.47 -4.30 2.97
CA LEU A 667 15.21 -5.53 2.68
C LEU A 667 15.92 -5.45 1.31
N ASP A 668 15.25 -4.89 0.30
CA ASP A 668 15.80 -4.75 -1.04
C ASP A 668 17.09 -3.90 -1.06
N VAL A 669 17.15 -2.79 -0.30
CA VAL A 669 18.37 -1.99 -0.17
C VAL A 669 19.51 -2.82 0.43
N ARG A 670 19.22 -3.60 1.48
CA ARG A 670 20.23 -4.47 2.09
C ARG A 670 20.74 -5.51 1.09
N VAL A 671 19.84 -6.12 0.32
CA VAL A 671 20.19 -7.09 -0.73
C VAL A 671 20.99 -6.42 -1.85
N ALA A 672 20.65 -5.21 -2.25
CA ALA A 672 21.37 -4.46 -3.27
C ALA A 672 22.82 -4.16 -2.82
N ILE A 673 23.01 -3.75 -1.57
CA ILE A 673 24.35 -3.54 -0.98
C ILE A 673 25.16 -4.84 -0.99
N THR A 674 24.60 -5.95 -0.52
CA THR A 674 25.35 -7.22 -0.44
C THR A 674 25.64 -7.83 -1.79
N ARG A 675 24.77 -7.61 -2.79
CA ARG A 675 25.03 -8.02 -4.19
C ARG A 675 26.11 -7.17 -4.85
N ALA A 676 26.13 -5.87 -4.59
CA ALA A 676 27.17 -4.98 -5.10
C ALA A 676 28.53 -5.32 -4.48
N TYR A 677 28.61 -5.48 -3.16
CA TYR A 677 29.83 -5.82 -2.42
C TYR A 677 30.13 -7.32 -2.41
N ARG A 678 30.61 -7.84 -3.55
CA ARG A 678 30.84 -9.27 -3.77
C ARG A 678 32.31 -9.68 -3.93
N HIS A 679 33.22 -8.74 -4.15
CA HIS A 679 34.63 -9.05 -4.39
C HIS A 679 35.40 -9.11 -3.08
N LEU A 680 35.81 -10.31 -2.68
CA LEU A 680 36.56 -10.55 -1.44
C LEU A 680 38.05 -10.70 -1.76
N PHE A 681 38.89 -9.88 -1.13
CA PHE A 681 40.35 -9.99 -1.20
C PHE A 681 40.94 -10.36 0.15
N PHE A 682 41.82 -11.37 0.17
CA PHE A 682 42.45 -11.85 1.39
C PHE A 682 43.90 -12.32 1.15
N PRO A 683 44.78 -12.23 2.16
CA PRO A 683 46.21 -12.52 2.01
C PRO A 683 46.49 -14.01 1.79
N ARG A 684 47.34 -14.34 0.82
CA ARG A 684 47.79 -15.72 0.56
C ARG A 684 49.20 -15.74 -0.04
N SER A 685 50.07 -16.62 0.44
CA SER A 685 51.46 -16.67 -0.03
C SER A 685 51.64 -17.20 -1.46
N ASP A 686 50.64 -17.87 -2.02
CA ASP A 686 50.59 -18.40 -3.38
C ASP A 686 49.88 -17.46 -4.37
N ALA A 687 49.30 -16.36 -3.89
CA ALA A 687 48.71 -15.34 -4.75
C ALA A 687 49.80 -14.54 -5.51
N PRO A 688 49.52 -14.00 -6.71
CA PRO A 688 50.51 -13.26 -7.48
C PRO A 688 51.08 -12.06 -6.71
N GLN A 689 52.41 -11.91 -6.72
CA GLN A 689 53.09 -10.77 -6.11
C GLN A 689 52.68 -9.43 -6.77
N ALA A 690 52.32 -9.45 -8.06
CA ALA A 690 51.76 -8.29 -8.78
C ALA A 690 50.44 -7.79 -8.16
N TYR A 691 49.72 -8.66 -7.46
CA TYR A 691 48.49 -8.38 -6.73
C TYR A 691 48.75 -8.22 -5.22
N SER A 692 49.98 -7.89 -4.84
CA SER A 692 50.42 -7.77 -3.45
C SER A 692 50.17 -9.03 -2.61
N ASN A 693 50.10 -10.23 -3.21
CA ASN A 693 49.74 -11.49 -2.53
C ASN A 693 48.31 -11.51 -1.97
N LEU A 694 47.38 -10.78 -2.60
CA LEU A 694 45.95 -10.88 -2.33
C LEU A 694 45.32 -11.89 -3.28
N ALA A 695 44.71 -12.93 -2.72
CA ALA A 695 43.81 -13.81 -3.45
C ALA A 695 42.44 -13.14 -3.58
N HIS A 696 41.77 -13.41 -4.70
CA HIS A 696 40.44 -12.92 -5.01
C HIS A 696 39.44 -14.08 -4.97
N ASP A 697 38.27 -13.86 -4.37
CA ASP A 697 37.13 -14.78 -4.42
C ASP A 697 35.83 -13.99 -4.56
N LEU A 698 34.85 -14.58 -5.24
CA LEU A 698 33.53 -13.98 -5.41
C LEU A 698 32.57 -14.54 -4.36
N LEU A 699 31.99 -13.65 -3.56
CA LEU A 699 30.96 -14.04 -2.62
C LEU A 699 29.71 -14.51 -3.40
N PRO A 700 29.08 -15.63 -2.99
CA PRO A 700 27.90 -16.13 -3.67
C PRO A 700 26.75 -15.15 -3.54
N SER A 701 26.03 -14.94 -4.64
CA SER A 701 24.78 -14.19 -4.69
C SER A 701 23.77 -14.83 -3.72
N GLN A 702 23.56 -14.25 -2.55
CA GLN A 702 22.62 -14.82 -1.58
C GLN A 702 21.17 -14.71 -2.09
N ASP A 703 20.41 -15.81 -1.91
CA ASP A 703 18.97 -15.85 -2.10
C ASP A 703 18.26 -15.01 -1.04
N GLN A 704 17.16 -14.37 -1.44
CA GLN A 704 16.39 -13.31 -0.75
C GLN A 704 16.04 -13.59 0.73
N GLY A 705 16.05 -14.86 1.18
CA GLY A 705 15.68 -15.24 2.55
C GLY A 705 16.77 -15.09 3.62
N GLN A 706 18.05 -14.92 3.26
CA GLN A 706 19.17 -14.90 4.25
C GLN A 706 19.72 -13.50 4.57
N ALA A 707 19.27 -12.46 3.85
CA ALA A 707 19.79 -11.10 4.00
C ALA A 707 19.53 -10.48 5.38
N SER A 708 18.57 -10.97 6.17
CA SER A 708 18.31 -10.48 7.54
C SER A 708 19.41 -10.84 8.56
N LYS A 709 20.34 -11.74 8.21
CA LYS A 709 21.48 -12.13 9.05
C LYS A 709 22.71 -11.24 8.81
N ASP A 710 23.60 -11.21 9.80
CA ASP A 710 24.88 -10.51 9.71
C ASP A 710 25.73 -11.05 8.55
N GLN A 711 26.07 -10.18 7.61
CA GLN A 711 26.75 -10.56 6.37
C GLN A 711 28.24 -10.89 6.58
N SER A 712 28.78 -10.57 7.76
CA SER A 712 30.09 -11.05 8.20
C SER A 712 30.17 -12.58 8.24
N GLU A 713 29.05 -13.29 8.45
CA GLU A 713 29.02 -14.76 8.43
C GLU A 713 29.31 -15.34 7.03
N VAL A 714 28.96 -14.60 5.98
CA VAL A 714 29.14 -15.05 4.59
C VAL A 714 30.60 -14.91 4.19
N VAL A 715 31.24 -13.81 4.61
CA VAL A 715 32.69 -13.62 4.51
C VAL A 715 33.42 -14.72 5.27
N LEU A 716 32.98 -15.03 6.49
CA LEU A 716 33.54 -16.12 7.30
C LEU A 716 33.41 -17.48 6.60
N ARG A 717 32.25 -17.79 6.01
CA ARG A 717 32.02 -19.03 5.26
C ARG A 717 32.92 -19.12 4.02
N ALA A 718 33.05 -18.04 3.26
CA ALA A 718 33.92 -17.99 2.08
C ALA A 718 35.38 -18.25 2.47
N LEU A 719 35.88 -17.58 3.52
CA LEU A 719 37.25 -17.78 4.00
C LEU A 719 37.48 -19.19 4.58
N LYS A 720 36.47 -19.82 5.20
CA LYS A 720 36.52 -21.23 5.62
C LYS A 720 36.66 -22.17 4.42
N LEU A 721 35.87 -21.98 3.36
CA LEU A 721 35.96 -22.78 2.12
C LEU A 721 37.36 -22.66 1.47
N GLN A 722 37.97 -21.48 1.61
CA GLN A 722 39.32 -21.20 1.14
C GLN A 722 40.44 -21.68 2.08
N ASN A 723 40.11 -22.43 3.15
CA ASN A 723 41.02 -22.89 4.22
C ASN A 723 41.90 -21.76 4.80
N LYS A 724 41.36 -20.54 4.85
CA LYS A 724 42.11 -19.36 5.27
C LYS A 724 41.89 -18.97 6.73
N LEU A 725 40.85 -19.48 7.39
CA LEU A 725 40.62 -19.27 8.81
C LEU A 725 41.14 -20.46 9.62
N LEU A 726 41.32 -20.28 10.93
CA LEU A 726 41.51 -21.35 11.90
C LEU A 726 40.52 -21.16 13.04
N THR A 727 39.44 -21.94 12.99
CA THR A 727 38.31 -21.91 13.93
C THR A 727 38.26 -23.16 14.82
N SER A 728 37.38 -23.19 15.83
CA SER A 728 37.22 -24.31 16.76
C SER A 728 36.98 -25.65 16.09
N ASP A 729 36.28 -25.64 14.95
CA ASP A 729 35.79 -26.83 14.25
C ASP A 729 36.80 -27.42 13.27
N GLU A 730 37.91 -26.71 13.03
CA GLU A 730 38.94 -27.13 12.10
C GLU A 730 39.97 -28.04 12.76
N LYS A 731 40.62 -28.85 11.93
CA LYS A 731 41.71 -29.71 12.38
C LYS A 731 42.86 -28.84 12.88
N MET A 732 43.31 -29.12 14.10
CA MET A 732 44.50 -28.52 14.67
C MET A 732 45.68 -28.68 13.70
N LEU A 733 46.43 -27.60 13.49
CA LEU A 733 47.65 -27.62 12.68
C LEU A 733 48.74 -28.41 13.40
N SER A 734 49.58 -29.13 12.66
CA SER A 734 50.71 -29.82 13.28
C SER A 734 51.77 -28.81 13.73
N ALA A 735 52.38 -29.05 14.89
CA ALA A 735 53.44 -28.21 15.41
C ALA A 735 54.61 -28.07 14.44
N ALA A 736 54.98 -29.15 13.73
CA ALA A 736 56.02 -29.14 12.70
C ALA A 736 55.67 -28.20 11.53
N TYR A 737 54.42 -28.20 11.05
CA TYR A 737 53.97 -27.29 10.00
C TYR A 737 54.04 -25.84 10.49
N VAL A 738 53.51 -25.55 11.68
CA VAL A 738 53.51 -24.21 12.25
C VAL A 738 54.94 -23.71 12.47
N ARG A 739 55.85 -24.53 13.00
CA ARG A 739 57.27 -24.20 13.14
C ARG A 739 57.89 -23.82 11.80
N SER A 740 57.68 -24.64 10.76
CA SER A 740 58.26 -24.41 9.42
C SER A 740 57.79 -23.12 8.73
N ARG A 741 56.64 -22.55 9.15
CA ARG A 741 56.04 -21.36 8.53
C ARG A 741 56.11 -20.11 9.42
N ALA A 742 56.04 -20.27 10.73
CA ALA A 742 56.01 -19.17 11.69
C ALA A 742 57.42 -18.70 12.10
N TRP A 743 58.36 -19.64 12.27
CA TRP A 743 59.71 -19.37 12.78
C TRP A 743 60.68 -19.05 11.64
N ASP A 744 61.67 -18.22 11.93
CA ASP A 744 62.79 -18.01 11.00
C ASP A 744 63.75 -19.21 11.02
N ARG A 745 64.50 -19.43 9.91
CA ARG A 745 65.29 -20.67 9.69
C ARG A 745 66.27 -21.03 10.82
N ASN A 746 66.78 -20.04 11.56
CA ASN A 746 67.76 -20.21 12.63
C ASN A 746 67.21 -19.83 14.01
N GLN A 747 65.89 -19.69 14.16
CA GLN A 747 65.29 -19.29 15.42
C GLN A 747 65.27 -20.48 16.39
N GLU A 748 65.97 -20.33 17.51
CA GLU A 748 66.13 -21.38 18.54
C GLU A 748 65.04 -21.29 19.64
N SER A 749 64.35 -20.14 19.75
CA SER A 749 63.23 -19.95 20.68
C SER A 749 62.24 -18.89 20.20
N MET A 750 60.97 -18.99 20.62
CA MET A 750 59.91 -18.01 20.34
C MET A 750 58.92 -17.96 21.51
N THR A 751 58.41 -16.79 21.89
CA THR A 751 57.34 -16.72 22.90
C THR A 751 56.00 -17.19 22.32
N ALA A 752 55.08 -17.68 23.17
CA ALA A 752 53.76 -18.10 22.73
C ALA A 752 52.95 -16.92 22.16
N GLU A 753 53.16 -15.71 22.68
CA GLU A 753 52.56 -14.48 22.14
C GLU A 753 53.21 -14.04 20.81
N GLU A 754 54.52 -14.20 20.63
CA GLU A 754 55.17 -14.02 19.33
C GLU A 754 54.65 -15.00 18.27
N LEU A 755 54.41 -16.25 18.68
CA LEU A 755 53.81 -17.25 17.81
C LEU A 755 52.39 -16.84 17.41
N ARG A 756 51.58 -16.36 18.35
CA ARG A 756 50.24 -15.81 18.07
C ARG A 756 50.31 -14.63 17.11
N LYS A 757 51.24 -13.69 17.32
CA LYS A 757 51.52 -12.56 16.41
C LYS A 757 51.98 -13.04 15.03
N ALA A 758 52.71 -14.15 14.93
CA ALA A 758 53.15 -14.72 13.66
C ALA A 758 51.98 -15.16 12.77
N PHE A 759 50.88 -15.68 13.35
CA PHE A 759 49.65 -15.97 12.60
C PHE A 759 49.04 -14.71 11.96
N ALA A 760 49.17 -13.54 12.59
CA ALA A 760 48.73 -12.26 12.03
C ALA A 760 49.73 -11.64 11.03
N ARG A 761 51.01 -12.07 11.03
CA ARG A 761 52.07 -11.55 10.13
C ARG A 761 52.26 -12.38 8.87
N ARG A 762 52.35 -13.71 9.01
CA ARG A 762 52.78 -14.62 7.93
C ARG A 762 51.60 -15.04 7.06
N MET A 763 51.59 -14.63 5.80
CA MET A 763 50.51 -14.93 4.83
C MET A 763 50.35 -16.44 4.52
N SER A 764 51.39 -17.24 4.80
CA SER A 764 51.37 -18.71 4.66
C SER A 764 50.60 -19.43 5.78
N LEU A 765 50.22 -18.72 6.84
CA LEU A 765 49.39 -19.26 7.92
C LEU A 765 47.92 -18.85 7.72
N PRO A 766 46.96 -19.63 8.23
CA PRO A 766 45.57 -19.19 8.33
C PRO A 766 45.42 -18.05 9.36
N ILE A 767 44.32 -17.33 9.29
CA ILE A 767 43.94 -16.28 10.24
C ILE A 767 43.40 -16.97 11.50
N LEU A 768 44.05 -16.73 12.64
CA LEU A 768 43.70 -17.33 13.92
C LEU A 768 42.49 -16.62 14.53
N LEU A 769 41.35 -17.32 14.64
CA LEU A 769 40.14 -16.81 15.30
C LEU A 769 39.93 -17.41 16.69
N ASP A 770 40.41 -18.63 16.94
CA ASP A 770 40.30 -19.31 18.23
C ASP A 770 41.68 -19.61 18.84
N LEU A 771 41.99 -18.98 19.98
CA LEU A 771 43.23 -19.20 20.72
C LEU A 771 43.37 -20.63 21.25
N ASN A 772 42.28 -21.36 21.44
CA ASN A 772 42.36 -22.75 21.89
C ASN A 772 42.99 -23.65 20.84
N GLN A 773 42.83 -23.37 19.54
CA GLN A 773 43.53 -24.10 18.48
C GLN A 773 45.04 -23.88 18.54
N LEU A 774 45.48 -22.67 18.88
CA LEU A 774 46.89 -22.39 19.11
C LEU A 774 47.40 -23.15 20.35
N LYS A 775 46.66 -23.14 21.46
CA LYS A 775 47.03 -23.91 22.66
C LYS A 775 47.14 -25.41 22.38
N LYS A 776 46.20 -25.98 21.62
CA LYS A 776 46.24 -27.38 21.17
C LYS A 776 47.48 -27.65 20.32
N THR A 777 47.81 -26.75 19.39
CA THR A 777 49.01 -26.83 18.54
C THR A 777 50.29 -26.83 19.37
N VAL A 778 50.38 -25.92 20.36
CA VAL A 778 51.53 -25.86 21.28
C VAL A 778 51.66 -27.16 22.06
N LYS A 779 50.57 -27.66 22.64
CA LYS A 779 50.54 -28.95 23.35
C LYS A 779 50.98 -30.10 22.45
N ASN A 780 50.45 -30.19 21.23
CA ASN A 780 50.87 -31.17 20.24
C ASN A 780 52.36 -31.11 19.93
N GLY A 781 52.95 -29.91 19.92
CA GLY A 781 54.40 -29.75 19.71
C GLY A 781 55.25 -30.21 20.89
N VAL A 782 54.74 -30.11 22.12
CA VAL A 782 55.37 -30.72 23.30
C VAL A 782 55.29 -32.25 23.20
N ASP A 783 54.10 -32.79 22.92
CA ASP A 783 53.86 -34.24 22.83
C ASP A 783 54.67 -34.90 21.70
N THR A 784 54.83 -34.22 20.57
CA THR A 784 55.59 -34.71 19.39
C THR A 784 57.09 -34.39 19.44
N GLY A 785 57.56 -33.73 20.50
CA GLY A 785 58.97 -33.33 20.63
C GLY A 785 59.42 -32.25 19.64
N THR A 786 58.48 -31.48 19.07
CA THR A 786 58.80 -30.37 18.15
C THR A 786 59.45 -29.19 18.90
N TRP A 787 59.03 -28.94 20.15
CA TRP A 787 59.57 -27.91 21.04
C TRP A 787 59.37 -28.29 22.51
N VAL A 788 60.14 -27.65 23.40
CA VAL A 788 59.96 -27.67 24.85
C VAL A 788 59.22 -26.40 25.26
N TYR A 789 58.10 -26.55 25.97
CA TYR A 789 57.34 -25.42 26.52
C TYR A 789 57.95 -25.02 27.86
N TYR A 790 58.43 -23.79 27.98
CA TYR A 790 59.03 -23.24 29.19
C TYR A 790 58.15 -22.15 29.78
N ASP A 791 57.76 -22.35 31.03
CA ASP A 791 57.05 -21.34 31.82
C ASP A 791 58.07 -20.53 32.62
N ALA A 792 58.30 -19.28 32.22
CA ALA A 792 59.30 -18.43 32.87
C ALA A 792 58.89 -17.99 34.28
N GLN A 793 57.59 -18.01 34.64
CA GLN A 793 57.15 -17.68 35.99
C GLN A 793 57.36 -18.84 36.96
N ALA A 794 57.09 -20.06 36.49
CA ALA A 794 57.33 -21.27 37.27
C ALA A 794 58.80 -21.73 37.19
N GLU A 795 59.61 -21.10 36.34
CA GLU A 795 60.98 -21.48 36.00
C GLU A 795 61.11 -22.96 35.61
N VAL A 796 60.13 -23.53 34.92
CA VAL A 796 60.06 -24.98 34.63
C VAL A 796 59.69 -25.22 33.16
N GLY A 797 60.43 -26.14 32.53
CA GLY A 797 60.19 -26.65 31.19
C GLY A 797 59.37 -27.94 31.16
N TYR A 798 58.65 -28.14 30.07
CA TYR A 798 57.77 -29.27 29.80
C TYR A 798 58.11 -29.84 28.41
N ASP A 799 58.54 -31.10 28.40
CA ASP A 799 58.82 -31.89 27.21
C ASP A 799 57.81 -33.06 27.05
N HIS A 800 57.98 -33.88 26.02
CA HIS A 800 57.10 -35.04 25.75
C HIS A 800 56.99 -36.05 26.91
N ALA A 801 57.94 -36.05 27.85
CA ALA A 801 57.95 -36.95 29.01
C ALA A 801 57.39 -36.28 30.27
N SER A 802 57.04 -34.99 30.20
CA SER A 802 56.49 -34.20 31.29
C SER A 802 54.95 -34.33 31.35
N PRO A 803 54.31 -34.21 32.52
CA PRO A 803 52.85 -34.11 32.59
C PRO A 803 52.36 -32.86 31.84
N PRO A 804 51.19 -32.91 31.17
CA PRO A 804 50.76 -31.88 30.23
C PRO A 804 50.60 -30.51 30.93
N PRO A 805 51.30 -29.46 30.47
CA PRO A 805 51.17 -28.11 31.04
C PRO A 805 49.85 -27.45 30.67
N ALA A 806 49.38 -26.53 31.52
CA ALA A 806 48.35 -25.57 31.18
C ALA A 806 48.95 -24.48 30.27
N ILE A 807 48.77 -24.63 28.95
CA ILE A 807 49.37 -23.71 27.96
C ILE A 807 48.82 -22.29 28.11
N GLN A 808 49.73 -21.35 28.36
CA GLN A 808 49.46 -19.91 28.34
C GLN A 808 49.98 -19.30 27.04
N ILE A 809 49.29 -18.28 26.54
CA ILE A 809 49.70 -17.51 25.35
C ILE A 809 50.10 -16.12 25.84
N THR A 810 51.32 -16.01 26.35
CA THR A 810 51.90 -14.78 26.89
C THR A 810 53.36 -14.64 26.46
N ASP A 811 53.99 -13.51 26.77
CA ASP A 811 55.41 -13.29 26.49
C ASP A 811 56.32 -14.07 27.47
N GLU A 812 55.78 -14.50 28.62
CA GLU A 812 56.47 -15.32 29.64
C GLU A 812 56.44 -16.82 29.34
N ALA A 813 55.63 -17.26 28.38
CA ALA A 813 55.58 -18.64 27.91
C ALA A 813 56.49 -18.79 26.68
N ILE A 814 57.59 -19.55 26.78
CA ILE A 814 58.61 -19.64 25.73
C ILE A 814 58.66 -21.05 25.15
N LEU A 815 58.69 -21.15 23.82
CA LEU A 815 58.89 -22.40 23.08
C LEU A 815 60.36 -22.47 22.66
N TYR A 816 61.10 -23.44 23.18
CA TYR A 816 62.49 -23.71 22.80
C TYR A 816 62.58 -24.90 21.85
N THR A 817 63.55 -24.90 20.93
CA THR A 817 63.88 -26.16 20.25
C THR A 817 64.45 -27.15 21.27
N PRO A 818 64.25 -28.47 21.08
CA PRO A 818 64.82 -29.47 21.99
C PRO A 818 66.34 -29.34 22.16
N GLU A 819 67.06 -28.96 21.09
CA GLU A 819 68.51 -28.76 21.12
C GLU A 819 68.91 -27.55 21.98
N GLU A 820 68.17 -26.44 21.89
CA GLU A 820 68.46 -25.24 22.67
C GLU A 820 68.05 -25.38 24.13
N ALA A 821 66.93 -26.05 24.39
CA ALA A 821 66.52 -26.40 25.76
C ALA A 821 67.58 -27.27 26.46
N ALA A 822 68.18 -28.22 25.73
CA ALA A 822 69.28 -29.05 26.23
C ALA A 822 70.57 -28.23 26.42
N ARG A 823 70.94 -27.35 25.47
CA ARG A 823 72.11 -26.46 25.59
C ARG A 823 72.01 -25.57 26.83
N ARG A 824 70.82 -25.04 27.11
CA ARG A 824 70.54 -24.16 28.26
C ARG A 824 70.33 -24.90 29.58
N GLN A 825 70.31 -26.23 29.56
CA GLN A 825 70.04 -27.06 30.75
C GLN A 825 68.74 -26.65 31.47
N LEU A 826 67.67 -26.40 30.70
CA LEU A 826 66.41 -25.97 31.29
C LEU A 826 65.87 -27.02 32.28
N PRO A 827 65.40 -26.62 33.48
CA PRO A 827 64.83 -27.52 34.46
C PRO A 827 63.51 -28.14 33.93
N ILE A 828 63.53 -29.40 33.54
CA ILE A 828 62.35 -30.10 33.00
C ILE A 828 61.56 -30.78 34.12
N LYS A 829 60.25 -30.53 34.16
CA LYS A 829 59.35 -31.10 35.16
C LYS A 829 59.37 -32.63 35.11
N GLY A 830 59.63 -33.26 36.26
CA GLY A 830 59.77 -34.72 36.36
C GLY A 830 61.18 -35.26 36.11
N LYS A 831 62.16 -34.41 35.75
CA LYS A 831 63.58 -34.79 35.53
C LYS A 831 64.58 -34.01 36.40
N LEU A 832 64.10 -33.23 37.36
CA LEU A 832 64.92 -32.49 38.33
C LEU A 832 65.59 -33.47 39.32
N GLN A 833 66.93 -33.52 39.35
CA GLN A 833 67.70 -34.16 40.43
C GLN A 833 68.03 -33.12 41.53
N PRO A 834 67.91 -33.46 42.82
CA PRO A 834 68.45 -32.61 43.88
C PRO A 834 69.99 -32.61 43.85
N PRO A 835 70.66 -31.51 44.22
CA PRO A 835 72.11 -31.41 44.11
C PRO A 835 72.84 -32.37 45.07
N PRO A 836 74.00 -32.94 44.68
CA PRO A 836 74.72 -33.90 45.51
C PRO A 836 75.80 -33.21 46.37
N GLY A 837 75.78 -33.45 47.68
CA GLY A 837 77.01 -33.40 48.51
C GLY A 837 76.91 -32.83 49.93
N GLY A 838 77.13 -33.71 50.92
CA GLY A 838 77.66 -33.42 52.27
C GLY A 838 76.60 -33.24 53.37
N GLY A 839 76.50 -34.02 54.45
CA GLY A 839 77.48 -34.91 55.08
C GLY A 839 77.59 -34.56 56.58
N ASP A 840 76.97 -35.41 57.41
CA ASP A 840 77.19 -35.66 58.85
C ASP A 840 76.96 -34.59 59.93
N GLY A 841 75.91 -34.86 60.72
CA GLY A 841 76.06 -35.11 62.17
C GLY A 841 76.10 -33.90 63.11
N ILE A 842 74.96 -33.61 63.75
CA ILE A 842 74.73 -33.71 65.22
C ILE A 842 73.35 -33.12 65.56
N GLU A 843 72.70 -33.78 66.51
CA GLU A 843 71.35 -33.64 67.06
C GLU A 843 70.85 -32.23 67.47
N ARG A 844 69.51 -32.18 67.62
CA ARG A 844 68.63 -31.25 68.37
C ARG A 844 68.02 -30.11 67.52
N VAL A 845 66.71 -29.89 67.39
CA VAL A 845 65.50 -30.29 68.14
C VAL A 845 64.33 -30.37 67.15
N GLY A 846 63.83 -31.56 66.82
CA GLY A 846 62.56 -31.76 66.10
C GLY A 846 61.40 -31.95 67.06
N GLY A 847 61.29 -31.08 68.07
CA GLY A 847 60.20 -31.05 69.02
C GLY A 847 58.95 -30.43 68.38
N GLY A 848 58.32 -31.14 67.46
CA GLY A 848 56.90 -30.92 67.19
C GLY A 848 56.15 -31.33 68.46
N LEU A 849 55.67 -30.34 69.21
CA LEU A 849 54.83 -30.53 70.39
C LEU A 849 53.70 -31.52 70.04
N GLU A 850 53.80 -32.75 70.52
CA GLU A 850 52.63 -33.62 70.59
C GLU A 850 51.65 -32.85 71.50
N GLN A 851 50.59 -32.32 70.90
CA GLN A 851 49.66 -31.46 71.62
C GLN A 851 49.15 -32.24 72.84
N ARG A 852 49.25 -31.60 74.00
CA ARG A 852 48.73 -32.16 75.24
C ARG A 852 47.27 -31.75 75.36
N CYS A 853 46.41 -32.68 75.76
CA CYS A 853 45.01 -32.37 76.02
C CYS A 853 44.93 -31.22 77.04
N PRO A 854 44.23 -30.10 76.78
CA PRO A 854 44.18 -28.96 77.69
C PRO A 854 43.45 -29.25 79.01
N VAL A 855 42.79 -30.41 79.12
CA VAL A 855 42.08 -30.86 80.32
C VAL A 855 42.93 -31.81 81.18
N CYS A 856 43.57 -32.83 80.59
CA CYS A 856 44.31 -33.85 81.36
C CYS A 856 45.84 -33.81 81.16
N LEU A 857 46.33 -32.97 80.25
CA LEU A 857 47.75 -32.70 79.97
C LEU A 857 48.60 -33.90 79.51
N ASN A 858 47.99 -35.04 79.21
CA ASN A 858 48.65 -36.17 78.54
C ASN A 858 48.78 -35.92 77.02
N PRO A 859 49.73 -36.57 76.32
CA PRO A 859 49.83 -36.50 74.87
C PRO A 859 48.56 -37.06 74.21
N VAL A 860 48.10 -36.46 73.10
CA VAL A 860 46.83 -36.79 72.42
C VAL A 860 46.69 -38.28 72.09
N SER A 861 47.79 -38.98 71.81
CA SER A 861 47.82 -40.43 71.57
C SER A 861 47.38 -41.30 72.77
N GLN A 862 47.28 -40.72 73.97
CA GLN A 862 46.97 -41.42 75.24
C GLN A 862 45.83 -40.77 76.05
N CYS A 863 45.06 -39.82 75.48
CA CYS A 863 43.93 -39.18 76.20
C CYS A 863 42.66 -40.03 76.14
N THR A 864 42.08 -40.30 77.31
CA THR A 864 40.80 -41.01 77.51
C THR A 864 39.60 -40.05 77.66
N CYS A 865 39.81 -38.78 77.37
CA CYS A 865 38.87 -37.68 77.56
C CYS A 865 37.89 -37.61 76.38
N ARG A 866 36.88 -38.49 76.36
CA ARG A 866 35.76 -38.45 75.39
C ARG A 866 35.05 -37.10 75.46
N THR A 867 35.42 -36.18 74.57
CA THR A 867 34.67 -34.93 74.33
C THR A 867 34.35 -34.85 72.85
N VAL A 868 33.05 -34.72 72.58
CA VAL A 868 32.42 -34.59 71.27
C VAL A 868 33.16 -33.54 70.44
N GLN A 869 33.78 -33.96 69.33
CA GLN A 869 34.32 -33.02 68.36
C GLN A 869 33.19 -32.11 67.87
N PRO A 870 33.37 -30.78 67.83
CA PRO A 870 32.45 -29.93 67.08
C PRO A 870 32.47 -30.42 65.63
N GLN A 871 31.35 -30.94 65.14
CA GLN A 871 31.23 -31.31 63.73
C GLN A 871 31.58 -30.09 62.88
N VAL A 872 32.61 -30.23 62.06
CA VAL A 872 32.95 -29.19 61.09
C VAL A 872 31.76 -29.11 60.15
N PRO A 873 31.10 -27.95 60.00
CA PRO A 873 29.98 -27.84 59.08
C PRO A 873 30.46 -28.22 57.67
N LEU A 874 29.71 -29.08 56.98
CA LEU A 874 29.97 -29.46 55.58
C LEU A 874 29.73 -28.23 54.70
N ARG A 875 30.72 -27.34 54.61
CA ARG A 875 30.62 -26.08 53.87
C ARG A 875 31.93 -25.72 53.20
N GLY A 876 31.85 -25.04 52.07
CA GLY A 876 32.96 -24.45 51.37
C GLY A 876 32.60 -23.09 50.80
N GLU A 877 33.56 -22.17 50.79
CA GLU A 877 33.38 -20.81 50.30
C GLU A 877 34.57 -20.41 49.44
N GLY A 878 34.31 -19.69 48.35
CA GLY A 878 35.30 -19.21 47.40
C GLY A 878 34.77 -19.19 45.97
N PRO A 879 35.62 -19.04 44.94
CA PRO A 879 35.25 -19.36 43.56
C PRO A 879 34.74 -20.81 43.47
N PRO A 880 33.89 -21.16 42.49
CA PRO A 880 33.16 -22.44 42.50
C PRO A 880 34.05 -23.67 42.70
N GLN A 881 35.20 -23.74 42.00
CA GLN A 881 36.13 -24.87 42.14
C GLN A 881 36.66 -25.02 43.57
N GLN A 882 36.99 -23.90 44.21
CA GLN A 882 37.51 -23.90 45.58
C GLN A 882 36.41 -24.23 46.60
N ALA A 883 35.20 -23.69 46.40
CA ALA A 883 34.07 -23.91 47.31
C ALA A 883 33.65 -25.39 47.32
N PHE A 884 33.52 -26.01 46.15
CA PHE A 884 33.18 -27.43 46.07
C PHE A 884 34.32 -28.34 46.55
N GLN A 885 35.58 -28.02 46.27
CA GLN A 885 36.71 -28.80 46.81
C GLN A 885 36.72 -28.78 48.34
N ARG A 886 36.48 -27.63 48.97
CA ARG A 886 36.39 -27.51 50.43
C ARG A 886 35.23 -28.32 51.02
N LEU A 887 34.09 -28.38 50.33
CA LEU A 887 32.98 -29.25 50.73
C LEU A 887 33.37 -30.72 50.66
N LEU A 888 34.04 -31.15 49.57
CA LEU A 888 34.53 -32.52 49.40
C LEU A 888 35.54 -32.90 50.48
N ASP A 889 36.49 -32.02 50.78
CA ASP A 889 37.48 -32.22 51.85
C ASP A 889 36.77 -32.40 53.20
N ALA A 890 35.78 -31.55 53.51
CA ALA A 890 34.99 -31.65 54.73
C ALA A 890 34.11 -32.93 54.82
N CYS A 891 33.62 -33.43 53.68
CA CYS A 891 32.90 -34.70 53.61
C CYS A 891 33.84 -35.89 53.80
N HIS A 892 35.03 -35.85 53.19
CA HIS A 892 36.05 -36.88 53.32
C HIS A 892 36.53 -37.02 54.77
N ASP A 893 36.85 -35.89 55.42
CA ASP A 893 37.29 -35.85 56.82
C ASP A 893 36.24 -36.41 57.80
N GLN A 894 34.96 -36.39 57.43
CA GLN A 894 33.83 -36.86 58.24
C GLN A 894 33.22 -38.18 57.77
N GLY A 895 33.81 -38.84 56.77
CA GLY A 895 33.33 -40.12 56.24
C GLY A 895 31.95 -40.04 55.59
N VAL A 896 31.55 -38.87 55.09
CA VAL A 896 30.26 -38.65 54.42
C VAL A 896 30.41 -39.02 52.94
N SER A 897 29.74 -40.08 52.52
CA SER A 897 29.73 -40.53 51.11
C SER A 897 28.57 -39.97 50.29
N ALA A 898 27.50 -39.50 50.95
CA ALA A 898 26.32 -38.95 50.28
C ALA A 898 25.69 -37.77 51.05
N LEU A 899 25.11 -36.83 50.30
CA LEU A 899 24.43 -35.64 50.81
C LEU A 899 22.91 -35.73 50.57
N ALA A 900 22.09 -35.57 51.61
CA ALA A 900 20.63 -35.42 51.49
C ALA A 900 20.23 -34.09 50.85
N ALA A 901 21.01 -33.03 51.09
CA ALA A 901 20.75 -31.72 50.51
C ALA A 901 22.03 -30.95 50.22
N LEU A 902 21.95 -30.06 49.24
CA LEU A 902 22.98 -29.10 48.88
C LEU A 902 22.37 -27.69 48.84
N ARG A 903 23.00 -26.75 49.52
CA ARG A 903 22.64 -25.34 49.52
C ARG A 903 23.75 -24.53 48.88
N ILE A 904 23.43 -23.74 47.84
CA ILE A 904 24.37 -22.88 47.15
C ILE A 904 23.90 -21.44 47.28
N GLY A 905 24.63 -20.63 48.04
CA GLY A 905 24.38 -19.21 48.26
C GLY A 905 25.32 -18.33 47.45
N MET A 906 24.83 -17.20 46.98
CA MET A 906 25.65 -16.15 46.40
C MET A 906 25.07 -14.76 46.63
N GLU A 907 25.98 -13.80 46.74
CA GLU A 907 25.67 -12.39 46.86
C GLU A 907 26.37 -11.64 45.72
N GLY A 908 25.68 -10.68 45.13
CA GLY A 908 26.22 -9.92 44.03
C GLY A 908 25.66 -8.51 44.00
N ASN A 909 26.56 -7.57 43.76
CA ASN A 909 26.24 -6.15 43.67
C ASN A 909 26.48 -5.65 42.25
N GLN A 910 25.75 -4.61 41.86
CA GLN A 910 25.91 -3.89 40.61
C GLN A 910 25.89 -4.86 39.40
N ARG A 911 26.78 -4.63 38.43
CA ARG A 911 26.88 -5.44 37.21
C ARG A 911 27.22 -6.91 37.47
N GLU A 912 28.00 -7.19 38.51
CA GLU A 912 28.38 -8.56 38.88
C GLU A 912 27.17 -9.36 39.38
N GLY A 913 26.32 -8.75 40.22
CA GLY A 913 25.06 -9.37 40.66
C GLY A 913 24.10 -9.66 39.50
N ALA A 914 23.93 -8.69 38.59
CA ALA A 914 23.09 -8.86 37.41
C ALA A 914 23.63 -9.93 36.43
N GLN A 915 24.95 -10.09 36.36
CA GLN A 915 25.59 -11.16 35.59
C GLN A 915 25.41 -12.52 36.27
N ASN A 916 25.67 -12.63 37.57
CA ASN A 916 25.53 -13.87 38.34
C ASN A 916 24.08 -14.41 38.29
N LEU A 917 23.08 -13.54 38.42
CA LEU A 917 21.66 -13.94 38.34
C LEU A 917 21.28 -14.52 36.96
N ARG A 918 21.78 -13.93 35.88
CA ARG A 918 21.55 -14.43 34.50
C ARG A 918 22.23 -15.77 34.28
N THR A 919 23.48 -15.88 34.72
CA THR A 919 24.28 -17.10 34.65
C THR A 919 23.60 -18.25 35.39
N LEU A 920 23.04 -17.98 36.58
CA LEU A 920 22.27 -18.96 37.36
C LEU A 920 21.06 -19.50 36.62
N GLY A 921 20.33 -18.64 35.93
CA GLY A 921 19.19 -19.09 35.14
C GLY A 921 19.59 -20.00 33.97
N LEU A 922 20.86 -20.03 33.55
CA LEU A 922 21.40 -20.98 32.57
C LEU A 922 21.85 -22.29 33.24
N VAL A 923 22.27 -22.23 34.50
CA VAL A 923 22.73 -23.37 35.30
C VAL A 923 21.58 -24.30 35.69
N LEU A 924 20.46 -23.77 36.17
CA LEU A 924 19.37 -24.57 36.77
C LEU A 924 18.86 -25.74 35.90
N PRO A 925 18.65 -25.59 34.57
CA PRO A 925 18.21 -26.72 33.73
C PRO A 925 19.24 -27.85 33.59
N GLN A 926 20.52 -27.61 33.90
CA GLN A 926 21.63 -28.53 33.68
C GLN A 926 21.97 -29.38 34.93
N LEU A 927 21.31 -29.14 36.07
CA LEU A 927 21.67 -29.76 37.37
C LEU A 927 21.17 -31.20 37.55
N GLY A 928 20.37 -31.74 36.63
CA GLY A 928 19.87 -33.12 36.71
C GLY A 928 18.70 -33.30 37.69
N ARG A 929 18.45 -34.53 38.17
CA ARG A 929 17.26 -34.89 38.97
C ARG A 929 17.37 -34.44 40.42
N GLY A 930 16.53 -33.52 40.88
CA GLY A 930 16.50 -33.11 42.28
C GLY A 930 15.31 -32.21 42.57
N ASN A 931 14.99 -32.05 43.85
CA ASN A 931 13.97 -31.12 44.33
C ASN A 931 14.61 -29.76 44.55
N TYR A 932 14.46 -28.86 43.58
CA TYR A 932 15.11 -27.54 43.59
C TYR A 932 14.17 -26.44 44.05
N ARG A 933 14.61 -25.65 45.03
CA ARG A 933 13.93 -24.46 45.52
C ARG A 933 14.88 -23.27 45.49
N ILE A 934 14.39 -22.17 44.93
CA ILE A 934 15.15 -20.94 44.73
C ILE A 934 14.62 -19.89 45.70
N GLU A 935 15.52 -19.32 46.50
CA GLU A 935 15.31 -18.08 47.25
C GLU A 935 16.05 -16.94 46.55
N LEU A 936 15.34 -15.91 46.13
CA LEU A 936 15.90 -14.73 45.48
C LEU A 936 15.40 -13.48 46.21
N LYS A 937 16.34 -12.71 46.75
CA LYS A 937 16.13 -11.33 47.16
C LYS A 937 16.89 -10.44 46.20
N TYR A 938 16.20 -9.55 45.49
CA TYR A 938 16.88 -8.57 44.66
C TYR A 938 16.26 -7.18 44.80
N SER A 939 17.11 -6.17 44.72
CA SER A 939 16.76 -4.75 44.75
C SER A 939 17.41 -4.06 43.56
N ALA A 940 16.62 -3.36 42.75
CA ALA A 940 17.08 -2.69 41.53
C ALA A 940 16.54 -1.25 41.47
N ALA A 941 17.40 -0.26 41.22
CA ALA A 941 17.01 1.13 41.02
C ALA A 941 17.22 1.54 39.55
N PHE A 942 16.34 2.41 39.02
CA PHE A 942 16.31 2.85 37.61
C PHE A 942 16.36 4.38 37.47
N GLY A 943 16.93 5.07 38.47
CA GLY A 943 16.94 6.52 38.59
C GLY A 943 16.03 7.06 39.71
N PRO A 944 15.87 8.40 39.81
CA PRO A 944 15.23 9.04 40.96
C PRO A 944 13.77 8.59 41.14
N GLY A 945 13.48 7.93 42.27
CA GLY A 945 12.13 7.48 42.64
C GLY A 945 11.63 6.20 41.98
N ASN A 946 12.43 5.57 41.11
CA ASN A 946 12.06 4.31 40.44
C ASN A 946 12.93 3.16 40.96
N TYR A 947 12.35 2.26 41.74
CA TYR A 947 13.03 1.08 42.25
C TYR A 947 12.09 -0.12 42.34
N VAL A 948 12.66 -1.32 42.32
CA VAL A 948 11.97 -2.60 42.45
C VAL A 948 12.70 -3.42 43.51
N ASP A 949 11.97 -3.82 44.55
CA ASP A 949 12.40 -4.80 45.53
C ASP A 949 11.58 -6.08 45.37
N LEU A 950 12.25 -7.21 45.15
CA LEU A 950 11.62 -8.53 45.09
C LEU A 950 12.25 -9.46 46.12
N ASN A 951 11.38 -10.19 46.82
CA ASN A 951 11.74 -11.26 47.73
C ASN A 951 10.85 -12.46 47.40
N LEU A 952 11.48 -13.52 46.90
CA LEU A 952 10.80 -14.63 46.25
C LEU A 952 11.36 -15.95 46.74
N GLN A 953 10.48 -16.93 46.92
CA GLN A 953 10.84 -18.31 47.21
C GLN A 953 9.98 -19.22 46.34
N LEU A 954 10.58 -19.81 45.31
CA LEU A 954 9.88 -20.51 44.24
C LEU A 954 10.52 -21.87 43.96
N ASP A 955 9.76 -22.82 43.42
CA ASP A 955 10.33 -24.01 42.78
C ASP A 955 10.97 -23.65 41.42
N ASP A 956 11.76 -24.56 40.85
CA ASP A 956 12.48 -24.36 39.60
C ASP A 956 11.56 -24.07 38.39
N THR A 957 10.35 -24.62 38.41
CA THR A 957 9.37 -24.53 37.33
C THR A 957 8.74 -23.15 37.28
N LEU A 958 8.36 -22.61 38.45
CA LEU A 958 7.86 -21.25 38.60
C LEU A 958 8.97 -20.23 38.37
N TYR A 959 10.19 -20.49 38.85
CA TYR A 959 11.33 -19.60 38.64
C TYR A 959 11.68 -19.45 37.15
N LYS A 960 11.63 -20.53 36.35
CA LYS A 960 11.86 -20.49 34.89
C LYS A 960 10.92 -19.51 34.16
N ARG A 961 9.68 -19.36 34.63
CA ARG A 961 8.71 -18.41 34.04
C ARG A 961 9.02 -16.97 34.41
N LEU A 962 9.47 -16.73 35.63
CA LEU A 962 9.77 -15.39 36.14
C LEU A 962 11.13 -14.85 35.66
N LYS A 963 12.07 -15.76 35.35
CA LYS A 963 13.45 -15.45 34.94
C LYS A 963 13.55 -14.35 33.87
N GLN A 964 12.71 -14.39 32.83
CA GLN A 964 12.80 -13.41 31.74
C GLN A 964 12.58 -11.97 32.21
N VAL A 965 11.68 -11.78 33.17
CA VAL A 965 11.36 -10.46 33.75
C VAL A 965 12.50 -10.01 34.66
N THR A 966 13.02 -10.90 35.51
CA THR A 966 14.12 -10.58 36.41
C THR A 966 15.42 -10.29 35.66
N ASP A 967 15.69 -11.00 34.55
CA ASP A 967 16.89 -10.80 33.72
C ASP A 967 16.86 -9.47 32.96
N ALA A 968 15.67 -9.04 32.49
CA ALA A 968 15.50 -7.76 31.81
C ALA A 968 15.68 -6.58 32.79
N LEU A 969 15.00 -6.64 33.94
CA LEU A 969 15.10 -5.61 34.97
C LEU A 969 16.52 -5.48 35.54
N ALA A 970 17.25 -6.58 35.68
CA ALA A 970 18.64 -6.55 36.14
C ALA A 970 19.61 -5.88 35.12
N GLN A 971 19.27 -5.84 33.82
CA GLN A 971 20.12 -5.21 32.79
C GLN A 971 19.97 -3.69 32.75
N GLU A 972 18.77 -3.20 33.05
CA GLU A 972 18.43 -1.77 32.96
C GLU A 972 18.71 -1.00 34.26
N ALA A 973 18.98 -1.71 35.35
CA ALA A 973 19.19 -1.12 36.67
C ALA A 973 20.48 -0.29 36.75
N SER A 974 20.37 0.93 37.27
CA SER A 974 21.50 1.80 37.61
C SER A 974 22.21 1.39 38.89
N GLU A 975 21.48 0.81 39.84
CA GLU A 975 22.02 0.15 41.03
C GLU A 975 21.32 -1.20 41.23
N PHE A 976 22.08 -2.23 41.58
CA PHE A 976 21.56 -3.59 41.70
C PHE A 976 22.17 -4.30 42.92
N TYR A 977 21.34 -5.02 43.67
CA TYR A 977 21.76 -5.92 44.74
C TYR A 977 20.97 -7.22 44.61
N SER A 978 21.65 -8.36 44.73
CA SER A 978 20.99 -9.66 44.75
C SER A 978 21.62 -10.61 45.75
N HIS A 979 20.77 -11.31 46.49
CA HIS A 979 21.11 -12.49 47.27
C HIS A 979 20.29 -13.67 46.73
N PHE A 980 20.98 -14.71 46.27
CA PHE A 980 20.36 -15.90 45.72
C PHE A 980 20.81 -17.12 46.52
N THR A 981 19.87 -17.97 46.89
CA THR A 981 20.15 -19.28 47.47
C THR A 981 19.39 -20.36 46.69
N LEU A 982 20.12 -21.35 46.18
CA LEU A 982 19.56 -22.59 45.64
C LEU A 982 19.60 -23.66 46.72
N HIS A 983 18.44 -24.27 46.98
CA HIS A 983 18.31 -25.48 47.78
C HIS A 983 18.04 -26.64 46.83
N ALA A 984 18.89 -27.65 46.86
CA ALA A 984 18.72 -28.90 46.11
C ALA A 984 18.57 -30.05 47.12
N GLY A 985 17.39 -30.67 47.15
CA GLY A 985 17.13 -31.88 47.93
C GLY A 985 17.19 -33.13 47.06
N PHE A 986 17.73 -34.22 47.60
CA PHE A 986 17.90 -35.49 46.90
C PHE A 986 17.26 -36.62 47.71
N ASP A 987 16.13 -37.14 47.24
CA ASP A 987 15.32 -38.12 47.98
C ASP A 987 16.06 -39.45 48.22
N GLU A 988 16.99 -39.83 47.32
CA GLU A 988 17.85 -41.03 47.44
C GLU A 988 19.25 -40.72 47.99
N GLY A 989 19.54 -39.45 48.32
CA GLY A 989 20.89 -38.96 48.62
C GLY A 989 21.76 -38.74 47.37
N LEU A 990 22.59 -37.71 47.38
CA LEU A 990 23.56 -37.39 46.34
C LEU A 990 24.92 -37.98 46.69
N ASP A 991 25.26 -39.11 46.09
CA ASP A 991 26.59 -39.73 46.20
C ASP A 991 27.65 -38.79 45.59
N LEU A 992 28.72 -38.52 46.36
CA LEU A 992 29.81 -37.61 45.97
C LEU A 992 30.63 -38.13 44.78
N GLU A 993 30.61 -39.44 44.52
CA GLU A 993 31.27 -40.05 43.35
C GLU A 993 30.35 -40.16 42.12
N SER A 994 29.05 -39.85 42.28
CA SER A 994 28.08 -39.97 41.19
C SER A 994 28.33 -39.00 40.04
N ASP A 995 27.92 -39.42 38.84
CA ASP A 995 27.90 -38.55 37.65
C ASP A 995 27.03 -37.30 37.87
N GLN A 996 26.02 -37.38 38.74
CA GLN A 996 25.18 -36.25 39.09
C GLN A 996 25.92 -35.19 39.91
N PHE A 997 26.69 -35.60 40.93
CA PHE A 997 27.52 -34.66 41.70
C PHE A 997 28.59 -34.02 40.80
N ARG A 998 29.23 -34.81 39.93
CA ARG A 998 30.19 -34.30 38.92
C ARG A 998 29.54 -33.30 37.98
N THR A 999 28.32 -33.56 37.51
CA THR A 999 27.57 -32.64 36.66
C THR A 999 27.28 -31.32 37.38
N ILE A 1000 26.81 -31.36 38.63
CA ILE A 1000 26.58 -30.14 39.42
C ILE A 1000 27.89 -29.37 39.61
N HIS A 1001 28.98 -30.06 39.96
CA HIS A 1001 30.31 -29.47 40.11
C HIS A 1001 30.80 -28.80 38.81
N GLU A 1002 30.75 -29.51 37.68
CA GLU A 1002 31.19 -29.01 36.37
C GLU A 1002 30.35 -27.83 35.88
N VAL A 1003 29.03 -27.89 36.04
CA VAL A 1003 28.14 -26.81 35.62
C VAL A 1003 28.46 -25.53 36.40
N PHE A 1004 28.64 -25.59 37.72
CA PHE A 1004 28.95 -24.39 38.51
C PHE A 1004 30.38 -23.86 38.29
N THR A 1005 31.33 -24.71 37.92
CA THR A 1005 32.75 -24.32 37.70
C THR A 1005 33.02 -23.76 36.30
N THR A 1006 32.19 -24.09 35.31
CA THR A 1006 32.40 -23.68 33.91
C THR A 1006 31.68 -22.39 33.53
N VAL A 1007 30.63 -22.00 34.25
CA VAL A 1007 29.76 -20.86 33.88
C VAL A 1007 30.30 -19.48 34.29
N GLY A 1008 31.49 -19.41 34.90
CA GLY A 1008 32.16 -18.14 35.24
C GLY A 1008 31.47 -17.35 36.35
N LEU A 1009 30.89 -18.03 37.34
CA LEU A 1009 30.33 -17.40 38.55
C LEU A 1009 31.44 -16.86 39.46
N GLY A 1010 31.13 -15.78 40.19
CA GLY A 1010 32.00 -15.20 41.22
C GLY A 1010 32.08 -16.05 42.50
N ARG A 1011 32.24 -15.41 43.65
CA ARG A 1011 32.29 -16.08 44.96
C ARG A 1011 30.95 -16.76 45.28
N ILE A 1012 30.98 -18.03 45.67
CA ILE A 1012 29.83 -18.80 46.14
C ILE A 1012 30.09 -19.41 47.51
N GLU A 1013 29.01 -19.67 48.24
CA GLU A 1013 28.99 -20.51 49.43
C GLU A 1013 28.24 -21.80 49.11
N VAL A 1014 28.83 -22.95 49.39
CA VAL A 1014 28.21 -24.27 49.19
C VAL A 1014 28.17 -24.98 50.53
N ALA A 1015 27.00 -25.46 50.95
CA ALA A 1015 26.82 -26.24 52.17
C ALA A 1015 26.06 -27.53 51.88
N GLY A 1016 26.45 -28.64 52.52
CA GLY A 1016 25.82 -29.95 52.38
C GLY A 1016 25.17 -30.42 53.69
N GLU A 1017 24.11 -31.21 53.58
CA GLU A 1017 23.53 -31.97 54.69
C GLU A 1017 23.76 -33.46 54.42
N ALA A 1018 24.39 -34.18 55.35
CA ALA A 1018 24.65 -35.62 55.18
C ALA A 1018 23.36 -36.45 55.21
N THR A 1019 23.29 -37.52 54.43
CA THR A 1019 22.12 -38.42 54.41
C THR A 1019 21.99 -39.15 55.76
N PRO A 1020 20.81 -39.14 56.41
CA PRO A 1020 20.64 -39.80 57.69
C PRO A 1020 20.44 -41.32 57.52
N THR A 1021 21.53 -42.09 57.37
CA THR A 1021 21.50 -43.53 57.70
C THR A 1021 22.86 -44.07 58.11
N GLU A 1022 22.84 -44.86 59.20
CA GLU A 1022 23.93 -45.51 59.92
C GLU A 1022 24.88 -44.61 60.73
N ARG A 1023 24.30 -44.04 61.80
CA ARG A 1023 24.97 -44.01 63.10
C ARG A 1023 25.50 -45.42 63.41
N ALA A 1024 26.78 -45.67 63.16
CA ALA A 1024 27.53 -46.59 64.00
C ALA A 1024 27.56 -45.95 65.40
N ALA A 1025 26.75 -46.48 66.32
CA ALA A 1025 26.84 -46.15 67.73
C ALA A 1025 27.71 -47.20 68.42
N PRO A 1026 28.30 -46.82 69.57
CA PRO A 1026 29.57 -46.12 69.75
C PRO A 1026 30.83 -47.00 69.59
#